data_AF-F2UN06-F1
#
_entry.id   AF-F2UN06-F1
#
_cell.length_a   1.000
_cell.length_b   1.000
_cell.length_c   1.000
_cell.angle_alpha   90.00
_cell.angle_beta   90.00
_cell.angle_gamma   90.00
#
_symmetry.space_group_name_H-M   'P 1'
#
loop_
_entity.id
_entity.type
_entity.pdbx_description
1 polymer ?
#
loop_
_entity_poly.entity_id
_entity_poly.type
_entity_poly.pdbx_seq_one_letter_code
_entity_poly.pdbx_strand_id
1 'polypeptide(L)'
;MSDTVSVSEWALIAEQLFAMLPVQGDAVTLMSAMHARCTRRDGVRAFCNLMMTCRELYLDLPWAMPKWCLSDVLLTETAYNTFISRAACQRMLIVDWMDTFQPALVRVEEEEEEDEDDDDEDTSAGGTSTTTVSREVWLENRFLAYTWLGVTWDSRCPFLQAKLMTTPRTAGGFWSTFARCGRVHFAKLSAMDAWATASHDEQMEEEAVEEGQAAEGMEDTRDMNTAPPEQHKHQQQEQQYQQQHQQQPRRPAVFSLVATLHNQQQVDRWSALRDTTLAGVQGSRVDLTVTAGLSSLAARDVNKLYLSTLEAAVDQVSFEKVAHVNWMTHETQRSIRGTFAGVERLVLNNAASVNDISVLAGIPAITLSWYSCPHQPVDLASPAGVDLSPLSSIKELSLIRVRFANEQQAFATAQQLKLSRVALRCDTLQAANVKLHSLLTAPDVLHLPNATHIELVSTFRVKRVTCPARIDTLIIDDFSHTPPAIPEFEHAHKVDLNLNTPLTREQLADLGRRVDSLVLRGTTVAHMADLQDIPDDVHVQLMSVCVDGPVPTCVNALEVYLEGIDGYRGAWMSNVPNLLLPGLLQHRRVHDLHLLSGRKLLHLSECNFAGELSRCDRLDLSLCSGSVSVSRIESLIIEKAILGLSCSATADGSGAGRKTMARAREQLVVTGVRDVAHCRLQHCSIEAFAGCIEHVQRLILSRCTFDSVDDLPSVGSLVLRECTTEDKAWRWPDVVMTGRTPAEMAHVLMQGKERCEPRYWSW
;
A
#
# COMPACT_ATOMS: atom_id res chain seq x y z
N MET A 1 0.31 -11.40 42.96
CA MET A 1 -0.74 -10.94 42.03
C MET A 1 0.00 -10.49 40.79
N SER A 2 0.01 -11.32 39.76
CA SER A 2 0.60 -10.97 38.46
C SER A 2 -0.46 -10.19 37.69
N ASP A 3 -0.24 -8.89 37.51
CA ASP A 3 -1.08 -8.07 36.64
C ASP A 3 -0.86 -8.54 35.20
N THR A 4 -1.66 -9.51 34.76
CA THR A 4 -1.67 -9.98 33.38
C THR A 4 -2.33 -8.93 32.52
N VAL A 5 -1.56 -8.38 31.57
CA VAL A 5 -2.05 -7.42 30.58
C VAL A 5 -3.24 -8.01 29.84
N SER A 6 -4.37 -7.30 29.88
CA SER A 6 -5.64 -7.69 29.25
C SER A 6 -5.55 -7.63 27.71
N VAL A 7 -6.39 -8.40 27.02
CA VAL A 7 -6.46 -8.38 25.53
C VAL A 7 -6.74 -6.97 25.00
N SER A 8 -7.54 -6.17 25.72
CA SER A 8 -7.81 -4.77 25.40
C SER A 8 -6.56 -3.89 25.42
N GLU A 9 -5.65 -4.11 26.38
CA GLU A 9 -4.37 -3.39 26.44
C GLU A 9 -3.44 -3.85 25.31
N TRP A 10 -3.46 -5.15 24.97
CA TRP A 10 -2.74 -5.65 23.79
C TRP A 10 -3.26 -5.10 22.47
N ALA A 11 -4.57 -4.84 22.36
CA ALA A 11 -5.15 -4.20 21.19
C ALA A 11 -4.60 -2.78 20.99
N LEU A 12 -4.45 -2.00 22.07
CA LEU A 12 -3.82 -0.67 22.01
C LEU A 12 -2.35 -0.76 21.57
N ILE A 13 -1.60 -1.76 22.05
CA ILE A 13 -0.21 -2.01 21.61
C ILE A 13 -0.18 -2.37 20.12
N ALA A 14 -1.10 -3.22 19.67
CA ALA A 14 -1.25 -3.59 18.26
C ALA A 14 -1.60 -2.39 17.38
N GLU A 15 -2.47 -1.48 17.83
CA GLU A 15 -2.80 -0.25 17.09
C GLU A 15 -1.56 0.64 16.88
N GLN A 16 -0.66 0.71 17.86
CA GLN A 16 0.60 1.46 17.73
C GLN A 16 1.54 0.88 16.66
N LEU A 17 1.49 -0.43 16.41
CA LEU A 17 2.24 -1.06 15.30
C LEU A 17 1.80 -0.53 13.93
N PHE A 18 0.58 0.00 13.83
CA PHE A 18 0.03 0.62 12.62
C PHE A 18 0.08 2.15 12.64
N ALA A 19 0.04 2.78 13.82
CA ALA A 19 0.03 4.25 13.96
C ALA A 19 1.38 4.91 13.64
N MET A 20 2.52 4.21 13.77
CA MET A 20 3.86 4.75 13.46
C MET A 20 4.13 4.95 11.95
N LEU A 21 3.10 4.89 11.11
CA LEU A 21 3.21 5.10 9.68
C LEU A 21 3.07 6.59 9.38
N PRO A 22 4.00 7.21 8.62
CA PRO A 22 3.88 8.61 8.26
C PRO A 22 2.55 8.85 7.54
N VAL A 23 1.77 9.78 8.08
CA VAL A 23 0.51 10.24 7.49
C VAL A 23 0.82 10.76 6.09
N GLN A 24 -0.03 10.36 5.14
CA GLN A 24 0.19 10.33 3.70
C GLN A 24 0.20 11.72 3.01
N GLY A 25 0.59 12.77 3.72
CA GLY A 25 0.58 14.16 3.26
C GLY A 25 1.98 14.73 3.15
N ASP A 26 2.58 14.59 1.96
CA ASP A 26 3.60 15.44 1.32
C ASP A 26 4.48 14.61 0.41
N ALA A 27 5.00 15.22 -0.65
CA ALA A 27 5.71 14.61 -1.78
C ALA A 27 6.71 13.52 -1.35
N VAL A 28 6.22 12.28 -1.29
CA VAL A 28 7.00 11.10 -0.95
C VAL A 28 7.90 10.80 -2.14
N THR A 29 9.21 11.02 -1.99
CA THR A 29 10.21 10.49 -2.93
C THR A 29 10.00 8.99 -3.10
N LEU A 30 10.25 8.44 -4.31
CA LEU A 30 9.99 7.03 -4.63
C LEU A 30 10.58 6.07 -3.57
N MET A 31 11.75 6.41 -3.01
CA MET A 31 12.40 5.66 -1.93
C MET A 31 11.62 5.68 -0.61
N SER A 32 11.06 6.83 -0.21
CA SER A 32 10.23 6.94 0.99
C SER A 32 8.93 6.12 0.86
N ALA A 33 8.37 6.02 -0.35
CA ALA A 33 7.20 5.19 -0.61
C ALA A 33 7.53 3.70 -0.47
N MET A 34 8.71 3.26 -0.93
CA MET A 34 9.18 1.89 -0.73
C MET A 34 9.44 1.58 0.75
N HIS A 35 10.07 2.51 1.49
CA HIS A 35 10.32 2.35 2.93
C HIS A 35 9.02 2.28 3.74
N ALA A 36 8.04 3.15 3.44
CA ALA A 36 6.71 3.11 4.06
C ALA A 36 6.00 1.77 3.80
N ARG A 37 6.16 1.18 2.61
CA ARG A 37 5.63 -0.16 2.30
C ARG A 37 6.30 -1.26 3.13
N CYS A 38 7.63 -1.26 3.21
CA CYS A 38 8.36 -2.22 4.04
C CYS A 38 7.95 -2.12 5.52
N THR A 39 7.78 -0.90 6.03
CA THR A 39 7.36 -0.64 7.40
C THR A 39 5.93 -1.12 7.66
N ARG A 40 4.98 -0.87 6.74
CA ARG A 40 3.62 -1.42 6.82
C ARG A 40 3.60 -2.94 6.89
N ARG A 41 4.37 -3.58 6.00
CA ARG A 41 4.50 -5.03 5.96
C ARG A 41 5.08 -5.58 7.26
N ASP A 42 6.09 -4.90 7.81
CA ASP A 42 6.71 -5.26 9.08
C ASP A 42 5.73 -5.11 10.26
N GLY A 43 4.88 -4.07 10.26
CA GLY A 43 3.84 -3.86 11.26
C GLY A 43 2.78 -4.97 11.27
N VAL A 44 2.27 -5.36 10.08
CA VAL A 44 1.35 -6.50 9.95
C VAL A 44 1.99 -7.81 10.43
N ARG A 45 3.25 -8.06 10.08
CA ARG A 45 3.97 -9.25 10.55
C ARG A 45 4.15 -9.22 12.07
N ALA A 46 4.52 -8.09 12.64
CA ALA A 46 4.66 -7.93 14.09
C ALA A 46 3.34 -8.20 14.82
N PHE A 47 2.22 -7.72 14.26
CA PHE A 47 0.88 -8.02 14.77
C PHE A 47 0.53 -9.50 14.70
N CYS A 48 0.77 -10.16 13.56
CA CYS A 48 0.54 -11.60 13.44
C CYS A 48 1.43 -12.39 14.41
N ASN A 49 2.69 -12.00 14.57
CA ASN A 49 3.58 -12.61 15.56
C ASN A 49 3.04 -12.43 16.97
N LEU A 50 2.53 -11.25 17.32
CA LEU A 50 1.90 -10.98 18.60
C LEU A 50 0.69 -11.89 18.83
N MET A 51 -0.20 -12.02 17.85
CA MET A 51 -1.31 -12.98 17.92
C MET A 51 -0.83 -14.40 18.20
N MET A 52 0.30 -14.83 17.61
CA MET A 52 0.83 -16.19 17.78
C MET A 52 1.62 -16.41 19.08
N THR A 53 1.79 -15.39 19.94
CA THR A 53 2.58 -15.53 21.17
C THR A 53 1.92 -16.40 22.24
N CYS A 54 0.60 -16.38 22.36
CA CYS A 54 -0.15 -17.23 23.28
C CYS A 54 -1.56 -17.50 22.75
N ARG A 55 -2.22 -18.51 23.33
CA ARG A 55 -3.56 -18.95 22.92
C ARG A 55 -4.62 -17.86 23.08
N GLU A 56 -4.58 -17.09 24.17
CA GLU A 56 -5.55 -16.01 24.44
C GLU A 56 -5.44 -14.90 23.39
N LEU A 57 -4.25 -14.38 23.12
CA LEU A 57 -4.04 -13.37 22.09
C LEU A 57 -4.36 -13.89 20.69
N TYR A 58 -4.07 -15.17 20.45
CA TYR A 58 -4.40 -15.77 19.17
C TYR A 58 -5.91 -15.79 18.90
N LEU A 59 -6.70 -16.08 19.93
CA LEU A 59 -8.15 -16.21 19.83
C LEU A 59 -8.88 -14.86 19.93
N ASP A 60 -8.46 -13.99 20.85
CA ASP A 60 -9.24 -12.83 21.27
C ASP A 60 -8.73 -11.51 20.68
N LEU A 61 -7.42 -11.37 20.44
CA LEU A 61 -6.84 -10.13 19.91
C LEU A 61 -7.47 -9.70 18.58
N PRO A 62 -7.72 -10.60 17.59
CA PRO A 62 -8.36 -10.20 16.34
C PRO A 62 -9.70 -9.51 16.54
N TRP A 63 -10.51 -9.99 17.49
CA TRP A 63 -11.84 -9.45 17.78
C TRP A 63 -11.79 -8.14 18.57
N ALA A 64 -10.72 -7.91 19.33
CA ALA A 64 -10.47 -6.65 20.01
C ALA A 64 -9.98 -5.54 19.06
N MET A 65 -9.45 -5.90 17.89
CA MET A 65 -9.04 -4.92 16.88
C MET A 65 -10.22 -4.37 16.08
N PRO A 66 -10.13 -3.11 15.59
CA PRO A 66 -11.13 -2.57 14.67
C PRO A 66 -11.30 -3.46 13.44
N LYS A 67 -12.56 -3.68 13.05
CA LYS A 67 -12.91 -4.44 11.86
C LYS A 67 -12.17 -3.90 10.63
N TRP A 68 -11.55 -4.80 9.89
CA TRP A 68 -10.77 -4.56 8.66
C TRP A 68 -9.53 -3.67 8.84
N CYS A 69 -8.98 -3.57 10.05
CA CYS A 69 -7.78 -2.75 10.32
C CYS A 69 -6.57 -3.09 9.43
N LEU A 70 -6.48 -4.32 8.90
CA LEU A 70 -5.39 -4.74 8.02
C LEU A 70 -5.75 -4.72 6.52
N SER A 71 -7.01 -4.40 6.15
CA SER A 71 -7.45 -4.59 4.76
C SER A 71 -6.62 -3.79 3.77
N ASP A 72 -6.23 -2.56 4.11
CA ASP A 72 -5.47 -1.71 3.19
C ASP A 72 -4.04 -2.22 2.97
N VAL A 73 -3.42 -2.84 3.98
CA VAL A 73 -2.08 -3.41 3.87
C VAL A 73 -2.13 -4.72 3.09
N LEU A 74 -3.14 -5.55 3.35
CA LEU A 74 -3.34 -6.83 2.66
C LEU A 74 -3.82 -6.63 1.21
N LEU A 75 -4.46 -5.50 0.91
CA LEU A 75 -4.89 -5.11 -0.44
C LEU A 75 -3.89 -4.22 -1.17
N THR A 76 -2.79 -3.77 -0.53
CA THR A 76 -1.99 -2.66 -1.07
C THR A 76 -1.58 -2.89 -2.52
N GLU A 77 -2.03 -1.96 -3.34
CA GLU A 77 -2.37 -2.13 -4.76
C GLU A 77 -1.32 -1.48 -5.68
N THR A 78 -0.18 -1.09 -5.12
CA THR A 78 0.73 -0.14 -5.77
C THR A 78 1.76 -0.80 -6.70
N ALA A 79 1.37 -1.89 -7.37
CA ALA A 79 1.95 -2.28 -8.65
C ALA A 79 1.25 -1.47 -9.76
N TYR A 80 1.45 -0.16 -9.76
CA TYR A 80 1.17 0.63 -10.96
C TYR A 80 2.35 0.39 -11.94
N ASN A 81 1.99 -0.07 -13.14
CA ASN A 81 2.75 -0.06 -14.41
C ASN A 81 3.74 -1.17 -14.79
N THR A 82 4.06 -2.16 -13.97
CA THR A 82 4.73 -3.36 -14.49
C THR A 82 3.78 -4.55 -14.45
N PHE A 83 3.67 -5.22 -15.59
CA PHE A 83 2.84 -6.37 -15.96
C PHE A 83 2.92 -7.61 -15.02
N ILE A 84 3.46 -7.47 -13.82
CA ILE A 84 3.49 -8.54 -12.83
C ILE A 84 2.07 -8.74 -12.30
N SER A 85 1.51 -9.87 -12.68
CA SER A 85 0.16 -10.33 -12.33
C SER A 85 -0.20 -10.06 -10.87
N ARG A 86 -1.32 -9.37 -10.67
CA ARG A 86 -2.01 -9.12 -9.38
C ARG A 86 -2.15 -10.38 -8.52
N ALA A 87 -2.25 -11.55 -9.14
CA ALA A 87 -2.33 -12.84 -8.45
C ALA A 87 -1.01 -13.22 -7.75
N ALA A 88 0.15 -12.79 -8.23
CA ALA A 88 1.44 -13.14 -7.63
C ALA A 88 1.69 -12.41 -6.31
N CYS A 89 1.37 -11.10 -6.22
CA CYS A 89 1.59 -10.33 -4.99
C CYS A 89 0.56 -10.64 -3.88
N GLN A 90 -0.71 -10.88 -4.22
CA GLN A 90 -1.70 -11.33 -3.22
C GLN A 90 -1.44 -12.76 -2.73
N ARG A 91 -0.90 -13.64 -3.59
CA ARG A 91 -0.50 -14.99 -3.17
C ARG A 91 0.65 -14.96 -2.18
N MET A 92 1.68 -14.15 -2.38
CA MET A 92 2.92 -14.21 -1.58
C MET A 92 2.82 -13.86 -0.08
N LEU A 93 1.81 -13.13 0.38
CA LEU A 93 1.77 -12.71 1.81
C LEU A 93 0.77 -13.49 2.67
N ILE A 94 -0.29 -14.01 2.07
CA ILE A 94 -1.35 -14.72 2.79
C ILE A 94 -1.22 -16.23 2.58
N VAL A 95 -0.83 -16.70 1.38
CA VAL A 95 -0.73 -18.14 1.09
C VAL A 95 0.42 -18.76 1.87
N ASP A 96 1.60 -18.15 1.86
CA ASP A 96 2.78 -18.63 2.61
C ASP A 96 2.58 -18.62 4.13
N TRP A 97 1.56 -17.92 4.66
CA TRP A 97 1.28 -17.83 6.09
C TRP A 97 0.07 -18.67 6.53
N MET A 98 -0.70 -19.23 5.58
CA MET A 98 -2.00 -19.84 5.83
C MET A 98 -2.17 -21.23 5.20
N ASP A 99 -1.08 -22.01 5.13
CA ASP A 99 -1.08 -23.43 4.72
C ASP A 99 -2.18 -24.26 5.40
N THR A 100 -2.59 -23.87 6.62
CA THR A 100 -3.67 -24.51 7.38
C THR A 100 -5.03 -24.58 6.65
N PHE A 101 -5.29 -23.71 5.66
CA PHE A 101 -6.55 -23.70 4.90
C PHE A 101 -6.42 -24.28 3.49
N GLN A 102 -5.31 -24.97 3.20
CA GLN A 102 -5.09 -25.70 1.95
C GLN A 102 -4.98 -27.23 2.19
N PRO A 103 -6.03 -27.90 2.73
CA PRO A 103 -5.99 -29.34 2.99
C PRO A 103 -5.60 -30.18 1.78
N ALA A 104 -5.92 -29.72 0.56
CA ALA A 104 -5.63 -30.44 -0.68
C ALA A 104 -4.13 -30.56 -1.03
N LEU A 105 -3.24 -29.75 -0.44
CA LEU A 105 -1.79 -29.84 -0.62
C LEU A 105 -1.11 -30.72 0.42
N VAL A 106 -1.79 -30.98 1.53
CA VAL A 106 -1.38 -31.92 2.58
C VAL A 106 -2.38 -33.07 2.57
N ARG A 107 -2.48 -33.76 1.43
CA ARG A 107 -2.69 -35.20 1.54
C ARG A 107 -1.43 -35.70 2.23
N VAL A 108 -1.50 -35.83 3.56
CA VAL A 108 -0.79 -36.90 4.23
C VAL A 108 -1.24 -38.11 3.43
N GLU A 109 -0.36 -38.59 2.55
CA GLU A 109 -0.35 -39.99 2.21
C GLU A 109 -0.40 -40.64 3.58
N GLU A 110 -1.60 -41.09 3.95
CA GLU A 110 -1.76 -42.14 4.93
C GLU A 110 -0.86 -43.24 4.35
N GLU A 111 0.41 -43.22 4.76
CA GLU A 111 1.21 -44.41 4.90
C GLU A 111 0.29 -45.30 5.73
N GLU A 112 -0.49 -46.09 4.99
CA GLU A 112 -0.95 -47.39 5.40
C GLU A 112 0.30 -48.07 5.96
N GLU A 113 0.55 -47.85 7.25
CA GLU A 113 1.29 -48.78 8.08
C GLU A 113 0.57 -50.11 7.87
N GLU A 114 1.07 -50.87 6.90
CA GLU A 114 0.99 -52.33 6.85
C GLU A 114 1.64 -52.88 8.14
N ASP A 115 1.08 -52.57 9.30
CA ASP A 115 1.27 -53.35 10.50
C ASP A 115 0.22 -54.46 10.46
N GLU A 116 0.49 -55.43 9.59
CA GLU A 116 -0.03 -56.78 9.72
C GLU A 116 0.44 -57.35 11.06
N ASP A 117 -0.53 -57.88 11.80
CA ASP A 117 -0.39 -58.92 12.82
C ASP A 117 0.25 -58.51 14.16
N ASP A 118 -0.58 -58.28 15.17
CA ASP A 118 -0.76 -59.32 16.19
C ASP A 118 -1.96 -59.02 17.10
N ASP A 119 -2.66 -60.10 17.40
CA ASP A 119 -3.92 -60.20 18.14
C ASP A 119 -3.87 -59.55 19.53
N ASP A 120 -4.90 -58.74 19.86
CA ASP A 120 -5.54 -58.81 21.17
C ASP A 120 -6.93 -58.15 21.13
N GLU A 121 -7.95 -59.01 21.18
CA GLU A 121 -9.34 -58.68 21.45
C GLU A 121 -9.46 -57.98 22.81
N ASP A 122 -9.75 -56.67 22.85
CA ASP A 122 -10.77 -56.16 23.77
C ASP A 122 -11.21 -54.70 23.51
N THR A 123 -12.38 -54.59 22.88
CA THR A 123 -13.52 -53.79 23.37
C THR A 123 -13.26 -52.35 23.88
N SER A 124 -13.10 -51.37 22.97
CA SER A 124 -13.53 -49.98 23.24
C SER A 124 -13.87 -49.17 21.98
N ALA A 125 -14.95 -49.57 21.30
CA ALA A 125 -15.57 -48.76 20.26
C ALA A 125 -16.22 -47.50 20.86
N GLY A 126 -15.68 -46.29 20.61
CA GLY A 126 -16.38 -45.05 20.94
C GLY A 126 -15.65 -43.70 20.87
N GLY A 127 -14.34 -43.63 20.55
CA GLY A 127 -13.55 -42.41 20.79
C GLY A 127 -13.26 -41.45 19.62
N THR A 128 -13.53 -41.80 18.35
CA THR A 128 -12.97 -41.06 17.20
C THR A 128 -13.80 -39.86 16.70
N SER A 129 -15.05 -39.67 17.14
CA SER A 129 -15.91 -38.59 16.63
C SER A 129 -15.72 -37.23 17.31
N THR A 130 -15.12 -37.16 18.50
CA THR A 130 -15.01 -35.89 19.26
C THR A 130 -13.84 -35.01 18.82
N THR A 131 -12.80 -35.58 18.22
CA THR A 131 -11.59 -34.85 17.79
C THR A 131 -11.82 -34.06 16.50
N THR A 132 -12.64 -34.59 15.58
CA THR A 132 -12.96 -33.95 14.29
C THR A 132 -13.79 -32.67 14.49
N VAL A 133 -14.83 -32.73 15.33
CA VAL A 133 -15.70 -31.57 15.65
C VAL A 133 -14.88 -30.43 16.28
N SER A 134 -13.94 -30.74 17.18
CA SER A 134 -13.09 -29.73 17.79
C SER A 134 -12.15 -29.04 16.78
N ARG A 135 -11.69 -29.75 15.75
CA ARG A 135 -10.79 -29.20 14.72
C ARG A 135 -11.54 -28.27 13.78
N GLU A 136 -12.76 -28.63 13.38
CA GLU A 136 -13.59 -27.80 12.48
C GLU A 136 -13.98 -26.46 13.12
N VAL A 137 -14.42 -26.48 14.38
CA VAL A 137 -14.76 -25.26 15.13
C VAL A 137 -13.54 -24.36 15.28
N TRP A 138 -12.37 -24.94 15.54
CA TRP A 138 -11.12 -24.19 15.62
C TRP A 138 -10.74 -23.53 14.29
N LEU A 139 -10.83 -24.27 13.17
CA LEU A 139 -10.56 -23.73 11.83
C LEU A 139 -11.53 -22.60 11.47
N GLU A 140 -12.81 -22.78 11.80
CA GLU A 140 -13.85 -21.78 11.56
C GLU A 140 -13.57 -20.47 12.29
N ASN A 141 -13.31 -20.54 13.60
CA ASN A 141 -12.99 -19.36 14.40
C ASN A 141 -11.74 -18.63 13.88
N ARG A 142 -10.71 -19.39 13.50
CA ARG A 142 -9.48 -18.83 12.92
C ARG A 142 -9.76 -18.14 11.58
N PHE A 143 -10.54 -18.76 10.71
CA PHE A 143 -10.92 -18.18 9.42
C PHE A 143 -11.68 -16.87 9.60
N LEU A 144 -12.64 -16.84 10.53
CA LEU A 144 -13.43 -15.65 10.84
C LEU A 144 -12.60 -14.54 11.49
N ALA A 145 -11.62 -14.87 12.33
CA ALA A 145 -10.69 -13.90 12.91
C ALA A 145 -9.86 -13.19 11.83
N TYR A 146 -9.28 -13.92 10.88
CA TYR A 146 -8.56 -13.30 9.75
C TYR A 146 -9.48 -12.48 8.84
N THR A 147 -10.69 -12.98 8.64
CA THR A 147 -11.73 -12.26 7.90
C THR A 147 -12.07 -10.93 8.58
N TRP A 148 -12.20 -10.93 9.91
CA TRP A 148 -12.41 -9.72 10.72
C TRP A 148 -11.28 -8.72 10.56
N LEU A 149 -10.03 -9.18 10.55
CA LEU A 149 -8.85 -8.33 10.33
C LEU A 149 -8.77 -7.74 8.91
N GLY A 150 -9.52 -8.28 7.95
CA GLY A 150 -9.64 -7.72 6.59
C GLY A 150 -9.00 -8.56 5.48
N VAL A 151 -8.67 -9.83 5.75
CA VAL A 151 -8.26 -10.78 4.70
C VAL A 151 -9.37 -10.90 3.66
N THR A 152 -8.99 -10.84 2.37
CA THR A 152 -9.89 -11.05 1.24
C THR A 152 -9.61 -12.41 0.64
N TRP A 153 -10.63 -13.28 0.65
CA TRP A 153 -10.51 -14.66 0.23
C TRP A 153 -10.81 -14.81 -1.26
N ASP A 154 -10.00 -15.58 -1.99
CA ASP A 154 -10.40 -16.02 -3.33
C ASP A 154 -11.67 -16.86 -3.20
N SER A 155 -12.67 -16.59 -4.05
CA SER A 155 -13.91 -17.37 -4.11
C SER A 155 -13.67 -18.88 -4.19
N ARG A 156 -12.54 -19.33 -4.75
CA ARG A 156 -12.13 -20.75 -4.86
C ARG A 156 -11.41 -21.30 -3.62
N CYS A 157 -11.37 -20.56 -2.52
CA CYS A 157 -10.78 -21.03 -1.27
C CYS A 157 -11.43 -22.37 -0.87
N PRO A 158 -10.67 -23.48 -0.74
CA PRO A 158 -11.24 -24.80 -0.47
C PRO A 158 -12.09 -24.84 0.80
N PHE A 159 -11.65 -24.17 1.88
CA PHE A 159 -12.41 -24.07 3.12
C PHE A 159 -13.77 -23.37 2.91
N LEU A 160 -13.77 -22.26 2.16
CA LEU A 160 -14.99 -21.49 1.90
C LEU A 160 -15.94 -22.24 0.96
N GLN A 161 -15.40 -22.94 -0.05
CA GLN A 161 -16.16 -23.81 -0.94
C GLN A 161 -16.76 -25.00 -0.17
N ALA A 162 -16.01 -25.63 0.73
CA ALA A 162 -16.55 -26.68 1.59
C ALA A 162 -17.71 -26.15 2.46
N LYS A 163 -17.55 -24.98 3.08
CA LYS A 163 -18.62 -24.33 3.88
C LYS A 163 -19.83 -23.89 3.05
N LEU A 164 -19.67 -23.69 1.74
CA LEU A 164 -20.78 -23.45 0.81
C LEU A 164 -21.54 -24.72 0.43
N MET A 165 -20.93 -25.90 0.58
CA MET A 165 -21.55 -27.20 0.27
C MET A 165 -22.04 -27.93 1.54
N THR A 166 -21.69 -27.43 2.74
CA THR A 166 -22.18 -28.00 4.01
C THR A 166 -23.60 -27.55 4.30
N THR A 167 -24.43 -28.49 4.79
CA THR A 167 -25.85 -28.25 5.10
C THR A 167 -26.07 -27.10 6.10
N PRO A 168 -27.18 -26.34 6.00
CA PRO A 168 -27.36 -25.07 6.71
C PRO A 168 -27.39 -25.22 8.24
N ARG A 169 -27.82 -26.38 8.75
CA ARG A 169 -28.03 -26.63 10.18
C ARG A 169 -26.74 -26.54 11.01
N THR A 170 -25.59 -26.87 10.42
CA THR A 170 -24.29 -26.85 11.12
C THR A 170 -23.51 -25.57 10.87
N ALA A 171 -23.82 -24.84 9.79
CA ALA A 171 -23.07 -23.66 9.35
C ALA A 171 -23.73 -22.30 9.66
N GLY A 172 -24.90 -22.26 10.32
CA GLY A 172 -25.63 -21.01 10.56
C GLY A 172 -24.83 -19.94 11.33
N GLY A 173 -24.04 -20.35 12.31
CA GLY A 173 -23.16 -19.44 13.07
C GLY A 173 -22.07 -18.79 12.20
N PHE A 174 -21.45 -19.60 11.33
CA PHE A 174 -20.41 -19.17 10.40
C PHE A 174 -20.90 -18.05 9.48
N TRP A 175 -21.96 -18.31 8.72
CA TRP A 175 -22.43 -17.38 7.68
C TRP A 175 -23.00 -16.09 8.26
N SER A 176 -23.60 -16.12 9.45
CA SER A 176 -24.06 -14.90 10.12
C SER A 176 -22.89 -13.98 10.49
N THR A 177 -21.77 -14.55 10.93
CA THR A 177 -20.54 -13.80 11.24
C THR A 177 -19.82 -13.38 9.96
N PHE A 178 -19.70 -14.28 8.99
CA PHE A 178 -19.06 -14.02 7.71
C PHE A 178 -19.82 -12.97 6.89
N ALA A 179 -21.15 -12.89 6.97
CA ALA A 179 -21.92 -11.82 6.32
C ALA A 179 -21.64 -10.44 6.94
N ARG A 180 -21.06 -10.36 8.14
CA ARG A 180 -20.70 -9.11 8.82
C ARG A 180 -19.27 -8.67 8.55
N CYS A 181 -18.33 -9.58 8.35
CA CYS A 181 -16.91 -9.24 8.12
C CYS A 181 -16.29 -9.81 6.84
N GLY A 182 -16.93 -10.77 6.20
CA GLY A 182 -16.51 -11.51 4.99
C GLY A 182 -16.11 -10.64 3.83
N ARG A 183 -14.95 -10.93 3.23
CA ARG A 183 -14.48 -10.31 2.00
C ARG A 183 -14.13 -11.40 0.98
N VAL A 184 -14.79 -11.40 -0.16
CA VAL A 184 -14.57 -12.42 -1.21
C VAL A 184 -14.14 -11.76 -2.51
N HIS A 185 -13.09 -12.28 -3.15
CA HIS A 185 -12.63 -11.89 -4.47
C HIS A 185 -13.03 -12.92 -5.52
N PHE A 186 -13.76 -12.46 -6.52
CA PHE A 186 -14.11 -13.21 -7.72
C PHE A 186 -13.18 -12.80 -8.86
N ALA A 187 -12.35 -13.73 -9.33
CA ALA A 187 -11.38 -13.48 -10.39
C ALA A 187 -12.02 -13.38 -11.79
N LYS A 188 -13.27 -13.82 -11.94
CA LYS A 188 -14.08 -13.82 -13.17
C LYS A 188 -15.56 -13.95 -12.83
N LEU A 189 -16.43 -13.55 -13.77
CA LEU A 189 -17.89 -13.66 -13.62
C LEU A 189 -18.35 -15.10 -13.35
N SER A 190 -17.76 -16.10 -14.01
CA SER A 190 -18.13 -17.51 -13.79
C SER A 190 -17.77 -18.06 -12.41
N ALA A 191 -16.85 -17.43 -11.66
CA ALA A 191 -16.60 -17.80 -10.28
C ALA A 191 -17.73 -17.31 -9.35
N MET A 192 -18.34 -16.18 -9.70
CA MET A 192 -19.53 -15.65 -9.02
C MET A 192 -20.78 -16.48 -9.37
N ASP A 193 -20.87 -16.97 -10.61
CA ASP A 193 -21.89 -17.96 -11.00
C ASP A 193 -21.78 -19.24 -10.18
N ALA A 194 -20.58 -19.82 -10.08
CA ALA A 194 -20.37 -21.05 -9.31
C ALA A 194 -20.74 -20.86 -7.82
N TRP A 195 -20.44 -19.69 -7.25
CA TRP A 195 -20.87 -19.32 -5.90
C TRP A 195 -22.39 -19.26 -5.78
N ALA A 196 -23.06 -18.63 -6.76
CA ALA A 196 -24.51 -18.54 -6.80
C ALA A 196 -25.17 -19.91 -6.85
N THR A 197 -24.71 -20.79 -7.76
CA THR A 197 -25.24 -22.16 -7.90
C THR A 197 -25.07 -22.96 -6.60
N ALA A 198 -23.87 -22.95 -6.01
CA ALA A 198 -23.62 -23.60 -4.72
C ALA A 198 -24.49 -23.07 -3.57
N SER A 199 -25.02 -21.85 -3.69
CA SER A 199 -25.92 -21.26 -2.70
C SER A 199 -27.40 -21.63 -2.91
N HIS A 200 -27.80 -22.07 -4.10
CA HIS A 200 -29.20 -22.38 -4.45
C HIS A 200 -29.54 -23.87 -4.40
N ASP A 201 -28.59 -24.77 -4.74
CA ASP A 201 -28.87 -26.21 -4.87
C ASP A 201 -29.45 -26.82 -3.58
N GLU A 202 -29.07 -26.31 -2.40
CA GLU A 202 -29.61 -26.80 -1.12
C GLU A 202 -31.05 -26.35 -0.82
N GLN A 203 -31.47 -25.20 -1.35
CA GLN A 203 -32.84 -24.71 -1.10
C GLN A 203 -33.87 -25.61 -1.79
N MET A 204 -33.51 -26.20 -2.94
CA MET A 204 -34.38 -27.12 -3.66
C MET A 204 -34.45 -28.52 -3.02
N GLU A 205 -33.36 -29.02 -2.42
CA GLU A 205 -33.37 -30.31 -1.74
C GLU A 205 -34.27 -30.31 -0.50
N GLU A 206 -34.30 -29.23 0.27
CA GLU A 206 -35.14 -29.14 1.48
C GLU A 206 -36.64 -29.04 1.14
N GLU A 207 -36.99 -28.28 0.08
CA GLU A 207 -38.36 -28.22 -0.43
C GLU A 207 -38.85 -29.58 -0.95
N ALA A 208 -37.99 -30.33 -1.66
CA ALA A 208 -38.34 -31.66 -2.17
C ALA A 208 -38.57 -32.71 -1.05
N VAL A 209 -37.85 -32.60 0.08
CA VAL A 209 -38.02 -33.50 1.23
C VAL A 209 -39.30 -33.19 2.00
N GLU A 210 -39.65 -31.92 2.19
CA GLU A 210 -40.92 -31.54 2.84
C GLU A 210 -42.13 -31.95 1.99
N GLU A 211 -42.08 -31.79 0.66
CA GLU A 211 -43.17 -32.19 -0.22
C GLU A 211 -43.35 -33.72 -0.27
N GLY A 212 -42.26 -34.49 -0.18
CA GLY A 212 -42.31 -35.96 -0.09
C GLY A 212 -42.92 -36.47 1.22
N GLN A 213 -42.63 -35.83 2.36
CA GLN A 213 -43.19 -36.23 3.66
C GLN A 213 -44.68 -35.85 3.82
N ALA A 214 -45.13 -34.79 3.13
CA ALA A 214 -46.55 -34.44 3.10
C ALA A 214 -47.39 -35.44 2.28
N ALA A 215 -46.79 -36.12 1.30
CA ALA A 215 -47.49 -37.07 0.43
C ALA A 215 -47.67 -38.47 1.05
N GLU A 216 -46.75 -38.95 1.90
CA GLU A 216 -46.84 -40.29 2.51
C GLU A 216 -47.74 -40.37 3.75
N GLY A 217 -48.22 -39.23 4.28
CA GLY A 217 -49.12 -39.20 5.44
C GLY A 217 -50.62 -39.35 5.16
N MET A 218 -51.03 -39.53 3.90
CA MET A 218 -52.44 -39.42 3.49
C MET A 218 -53.08 -40.74 2.98
N GLU A 219 -52.55 -41.89 3.38
CA GLU A 219 -53.13 -43.22 3.08
C GLU A 219 -53.46 -44.04 4.34
N ASP A 220 -54.29 -43.54 5.27
CA ASP A 220 -55.28 -44.39 5.97
C ASP A 220 -56.19 -43.57 6.89
N THR A 221 -57.32 -43.09 6.37
CA THR A 221 -58.58 -42.92 7.13
C THR A 221 -59.71 -42.49 6.19
N ARG A 222 -60.42 -43.48 5.65
CA ARG A 222 -61.79 -43.28 5.17
C ARG A 222 -62.74 -43.23 6.36
N ASP A 223 -63.77 -42.42 6.20
CA ASP A 223 -64.97 -42.27 7.04
C ASP A 223 -64.87 -41.35 8.26
N MET A 224 -65.07 -40.05 8.06
CA MET A 224 -66.33 -39.40 8.49
C MET A 224 -66.47 -37.98 7.95
N ASN A 225 -67.69 -37.72 7.53
CA ASN A 225 -68.22 -36.53 6.87
C ASN A 225 -68.19 -35.30 7.81
N THR A 226 -67.25 -34.37 7.61
CA THR A 226 -67.32 -33.04 8.24
C THR A 226 -66.67 -31.98 7.35
N ALA A 227 -67.37 -30.87 7.13
CA ALA A 227 -66.98 -29.76 6.28
C ALA A 227 -65.58 -29.17 6.64
N PRO A 228 -64.77 -28.74 5.66
CA PRO A 228 -63.42 -28.27 5.93
C PRO A 228 -63.42 -26.84 6.52
N PRO A 229 -62.61 -26.57 7.56
CA PRO A 229 -62.41 -25.22 8.07
C PRO A 229 -61.40 -24.48 7.17
N GLU A 230 -61.88 -23.56 6.32
CA GLU A 230 -61.02 -22.72 5.45
C GLU A 230 -60.02 -21.84 6.23
N GLN A 231 -60.18 -21.68 7.55
CA GLN A 231 -59.25 -20.91 8.39
C GLN A 231 -57.90 -21.60 8.65
N HIS A 232 -57.80 -22.93 8.54
CA HIS A 232 -56.51 -23.61 8.77
C HIS A 232 -55.53 -23.48 7.60
N LYS A 233 -56.02 -23.31 6.36
CA LYS A 233 -55.15 -23.13 5.19
C LYS A 233 -54.40 -21.79 5.20
N HIS A 234 -55.02 -20.72 5.70
CA HIS A 234 -54.37 -19.41 5.73
C HIS A 234 -53.26 -19.35 6.79
N GLN A 235 -53.46 -20.02 7.93
CA GLN A 235 -52.47 -20.05 9.00
C GLN A 235 -51.27 -20.97 8.68
N GLN A 236 -51.48 -22.05 7.91
CA GLN A 236 -50.37 -22.86 7.36
C GLN A 236 -49.57 -22.10 6.30
N GLN A 237 -50.23 -21.30 5.46
CA GLN A 237 -49.56 -20.55 4.40
C GLN A 237 -48.72 -19.37 4.94
N GLU A 238 -49.17 -18.69 6.01
CA GLU A 238 -48.36 -17.68 6.70
C GLU A 238 -47.17 -18.29 7.48
N GLN A 239 -47.32 -19.50 8.03
CA GLN A 239 -46.20 -20.20 8.68
C GLN A 239 -45.13 -20.66 7.68
N GLN A 240 -45.53 -21.13 6.49
CA GLN A 240 -44.58 -21.43 5.41
C GLN A 240 -43.84 -20.18 4.91
N TYR A 241 -44.54 -19.04 4.78
CA TYR A 241 -43.91 -17.77 4.38
C TYR A 241 -42.90 -17.25 5.43
N GLN A 242 -43.13 -17.49 6.73
CA GLN A 242 -42.17 -17.14 7.77
C GLN A 242 -40.97 -18.09 7.84
N GLN A 243 -41.14 -19.37 7.51
CA GLN A 243 -40.01 -20.33 7.49
C GLN A 243 -39.08 -20.11 6.30
N GLN A 244 -39.59 -19.82 5.10
CA GLN A 244 -38.74 -19.48 3.94
C GLN A 244 -37.91 -18.20 4.15
N HIS A 245 -38.36 -17.27 5.00
CA HIS A 245 -37.61 -16.05 5.31
C HIS A 245 -36.52 -16.20 6.38
N GLN A 246 -36.39 -17.36 7.06
CA GLN A 246 -35.35 -17.54 8.09
C GLN A 246 -34.00 -18.05 7.55
N GLN A 247 -33.92 -18.52 6.31
CA GLN A 247 -32.64 -18.90 5.73
C GLN A 247 -31.84 -17.65 5.36
N GLN A 248 -30.87 -17.30 6.21
CA GLN A 248 -29.97 -16.19 5.91
C GLN A 248 -29.15 -16.52 4.66
N PRO A 249 -29.15 -15.66 3.63
CA PRO A 249 -28.41 -15.93 2.40
C PRO A 249 -26.91 -16.04 2.70
N ARG A 250 -26.25 -17.05 2.11
CA ARG A 250 -24.80 -17.33 2.21
C ARG A 250 -23.99 -16.28 1.45
N ARG A 251 -23.91 -15.09 2.02
CA ARG A 251 -23.28 -13.92 1.39
C ARG A 251 -22.10 -13.39 2.20
N PRO A 252 -21.05 -12.89 1.54
CA PRO A 252 -20.02 -12.13 2.23
C PRO A 252 -20.55 -10.76 2.67
N ALA A 253 -19.82 -10.06 3.54
CA ALA A 253 -20.10 -8.65 3.86
C ALA A 253 -19.74 -7.71 2.69
N VAL A 254 -18.65 -8.05 2.00
CA VAL A 254 -18.07 -7.28 0.90
C VAL A 254 -17.57 -8.23 -0.18
N PHE A 255 -17.67 -7.83 -1.44
CA PHE A 255 -17.05 -8.56 -2.55
C PHE A 255 -16.12 -7.69 -3.39
N SER A 256 -15.21 -8.32 -4.12
CA SER A 256 -14.46 -7.72 -5.22
C SER A 256 -14.58 -8.59 -6.45
N LEU A 257 -14.61 -7.97 -7.63
CA LEU A 257 -14.77 -8.69 -8.90
C LEU A 257 -13.78 -8.17 -9.93
N VAL A 258 -13.21 -9.07 -10.72
CA VAL A 258 -12.59 -8.76 -12.01
C VAL A 258 -13.36 -9.54 -13.07
N ALA A 259 -13.91 -8.87 -14.08
CA ALA A 259 -14.66 -9.54 -15.13
C ALA A 259 -14.42 -8.90 -16.50
N THR A 260 -14.39 -9.74 -17.53
CA THR A 260 -14.43 -9.31 -18.93
C THR A 260 -15.83 -9.59 -19.47
N LEU A 261 -16.47 -8.58 -20.05
CA LEU A 261 -17.83 -8.58 -20.56
C LEU A 261 -17.76 -8.48 -22.09
N HIS A 262 -18.15 -9.56 -22.75
CA HIS A 262 -18.08 -9.76 -24.20
C HIS A 262 -19.40 -9.48 -24.92
N ASN A 263 -20.51 -9.32 -24.19
CA ASN A 263 -21.83 -9.05 -24.75
C ASN A 263 -22.83 -8.60 -23.66
N GLN A 264 -24.01 -8.16 -24.08
CA GLN A 264 -25.09 -7.72 -23.19
C GLN A 264 -25.57 -8.84 -22.26
N GLN A 265 -25.61 -10.09 -22.71
CA GLN A 265 -26.06 -11.22 -21.88
C GLN A 265 -25.20 -11.40 -20.61
N GLN A 266 -23.88 -11.15 -20.70
CA GLN A 266 -23.00 -11.19 -19.54
C GLN A 266 -23.21 -10.00 -18.59
N VAL A 267 -23.59 -8.84 -19.11
CA VAL A 267 -23.98 -7.68 -18.30
C VAL A 267 -25.27 -7.98 -17.55
N ASP A 268 -26.26 -8.52 -18.24
CA ASP A 268 -27.55 -8.88 -17.67
C ASP A 268 -27.35 -9.97 -16.61
N ARG A 269 -26.46 -10.94 -16.87
CA ARG A 269 -26.06 -11.95 -15.89
C ARG A 269 -25.38 -11.35 -14.67
N TRP A 270 -24.45 -10.42 -14.85
CA TRP A 270 -23.83 -9.68 -13.76
C TRP A 270 -24.86 -8.94 -12.91
N SER A 271 -25.81 -8.23 -13.53
CA SER A 271 -26.90 -7.55 -12.83
C SER A 271 -27.75 -8.54 -12.05
N ALA A 272 -28.14 -9.66 -12.68
CA ALA A 272 -28.94 -10.69 -12.03
C ALA A 272 -28.23 -11.26 -10.79
N LEU A 273 -26.94 -11.61 -10.88
CA LEU A 273 -26.15 -12.11 -9.74
C LEU A 273 -26.00 -11.04 -8.64
N ARG A 274 -25.86 -9.77 -9.04
CA ARG A 274 -25.75 -8.63 -8.13
C ARG A 274 -27.03 -8.39 -7.34
N ASP A 275 -28.18 -8.54 -7.98
CA ASP A 275 -29.52 -8.31 -7.42
C ASP A 275 -30.08 -9.53 -6.67
N THR A 276 -29.59 -10.75 -6.97
CA THR A 276 -30.00 -11.99 -6.29
C THR A 276 -28.95 -12.45 -5.28
N THR A 277 -27.88 -13.07 -5.75
CA THR A 277 -26.86 -13.74 -4.91
C THR A 277 -26.13 -12.78 -3.98
N LEU A 278 -25.80 -11.59 -4.47
CA LEU A 278 -25.10 -10.56 -3.69
C LEU A 278 -26.02 -9.42 -3.26
N ALA A 279 -27.33 -9.64 -3.20
CA ALA A 279 -28.29 -8.62 -2.77
C ALA A 279 -27.86 -8.01 -1.42
N GLY A 280 -27.72 -6.68 -1.38
CA GLY A 280 -27.32 -5.93 -0.17
C GLY A 280 -25.84 -6.05 0.23
N VAL A 281 -25.02 -6.83 -0.47
CA VAL A 281 -23.57 -6.89 -0.26
C VAL A 281 -22.90 -5.69 -0.92
N GLN A 282 -21.95 -5.04 -0.26
CA GLN A 282 -21.20 -3.92 -0.85
C GLN A 282 -20.05 -4.42 -1.73
N GLY A 283 -19.89 -3.88 -2.95
CA GLY A 283 -18.69 -4.16 -3.76
C GLY A 283 -17.53 -3.28 -3.33
N SER A 284 -16.42 -3.79 -2.79
CA SER A 284 -15.27 -2.93 -2.45
C SER A 284 -14.51 -2.46 -3.68
N ARG A 285 -14.26 -3.36 -4.64
CA ARG A 285 -13.57 -3.07 -5.90
C ARG A 285 -14.11 -3.95 -7.01
N VAL A 286 -14.66 -3.35 -8.05
CA VAL A 286 -15.20 -4.04 -9.23
C VAL A 286 -14.46 -3.53 -10.46
N ASP A 287 -13.72 -4.41 -11.13
CA ASP A 287 -12.99 -4.14 -12.36
C ASP A 287 -13.72 -4.81 -13.52
N LEU A 288 -14.31 -4.02 -14.42
CA LEU A 288 -15.04 -4.51 -15.61
C LEU A 288 -14.29 -4.09 -16.87
N THR A 289 -13.96 -5.06 -17.72
CA THR A 289 -13.40 -4.82 -19.07
C THR A 289 -14.45 -5.17 -20.10
N VAL A 290 -14.79 -4.24 -20.98
CA VAL A 290 -15.80 -4.40 -22.03
C VAL A 290 -15.10 -4.56 -23.38
N THR A 291 -15.33 -5.68 -24.05
CA THR A 291 -14.67 -6.02 -25.34
C THR A 291 -15.60 -5.96 -26.54
N ALA A 292 -16.89 -5.73 -26.34
CA ALA A 292 -17.89 -5.59 -27.39
C ALA A 292 -18.90 -4.51 -27.02
N GLY A 293 -19.57 -3.94 -28.04
CA GLY A 293 -20.54 -2.86 -27.81
C GLY A 293 -21.67 -3.29 -26.89
N LEU A 294 -21.94 -2.50 -25.84
CA LEU A 294 -23.01 -2.75 -24.88
C LEU A 294 -24.10 -1.68 -24.99
N SER A 295 -25.36 -2.12 -24.96
CA SER A 295 -26.50 -1.20 -24.97
C SER A 295 -26.70 -0.51 -23.61
N SER A 296 -26.46 -1.23 -22.51
CA SER A 296 -26.55 -0.68 -21.17
C SER A 296 -25.64 -1.40 -20.20
N LEU A 297 -25.10 -0.67 -19.21
CA LEU A 297 -24.31 -1.21 -18.11
C LEU A 297 -24.73 -0.57 -16.79
N ALA A 298 -25.13 -1.39 -15.81
CA ALA A 298 -25.50 -0.94 -14.47
C ALA A 298 -24.52 -1.42 -13.40
N ALA A 299 -24.23 -0.56 -12.42
CA ALA A 299 -23.45 -0.91 -11.24
C ALA A 299 -24.04 -0.23 -10.00
N ARG A 300 -24.24 -1.00 -8.92
CA ARG A 300 -24.88 -0.53 -7.69
C ARG A 300 -24.15 -0.94 -6.41
N ASP A 301 -24.12 -0.03 -5.44
CA ASP A 301 -23.51 -0.16 -4.11
C ASP A 301 -22.05 -0.67 -4.20
N VAL A 302 -21.22 0.05 -4.95
CA VAL A 302 -19.81 -0.27 -5.19
C VAL A 302 -18.92 0.87 -4.68
N ASN A 303 -17.93 0.60 -3.84
CA ASN A 303 -16.99 1.62 -3.38
C ASN A 303 -16.06 2.08 -4.51
N LYS A 304 -15.40 1.16 -5.22
CA LYS A 304 -14.52 1.48 -6.36
C LYS A 304 -14.89 0.68 -7.61
N LEU A 305 -15.35 1.36 -8.65
CA LEU A 305 -15.64 0.79 -9.96
C LEU A 305 -14.55 1.22 -10.95
N TYR A 306 -13.82 0.25 -11.51
CA TYR A 306 -12.92 0.47 -12.63
C TYR A 306 -13.58 -0.09 -13.88
N LEU A 307 -13.87 0.78 -14.84
CA LEU A 307 -14.52 0.41 -16.09
C LEU A 307 -13.57 0.66 -17.25
N SER A 308 -13.11 -0.39 -17.91
CA SER A 308 -12.32 -0.29 -19.15
C SER A 308 -13.21 -0.59 -20.34
N THR A 309 -13.41 0.40 -21.19
CA THR A 309 -14.16 0.30 -22.45
C THR A 309 -13.26 0.61 -23.64
N LEU A 310 -11.95 0.34 -23.50
CA LEU A 310 -10.95 0.66 -24.53
C LEU A 310 -11.17 -0.09 -25.86
N GLU A 311 -11.89 -1.20 -25.84
CA GLU A 311 -12.15 -2.03 -27.03
C GLU A 311 -13.54 -1.82 -27.64
N ALA A 312 -14.51 -1.31 -26.88
CA ALA A 312 -15.85 -1.05 -27.38
C ALA A 312 -16.62 0.00 -26.55
N ALA A 313 -17.50 0.74 -27.22
CA ALA A 313 -18.35 1.75 -26.61
C ALA A 313 -19.51 1.15 -25.78
N VAL A 314 -20.00 1.92 -24.80
CA VAL A 314 -21.18 1.59 -24.00
C VAL A 314 -22.21 2.70 -24.20
N ASP A 315 -23.41 2.35 -24.69
CA ASP A 315 -24.41 3.34 -25.09
C ASP A 315 -25.05 4.04 -23.87
N GLN A 316 -25.35 3.30 -22.81
CA GLN A 316 -25.96 3.80 -21.58
C GLN A 316 -25.31 3.23 -20.32
N VAL A 317 -25.09 4.06 -19.31
CA VAL A 317 -24.57 3.64 -17.99
C VAL A 317 -25.50 4.05 -16.85
N SER A 318 -25.65 3.21 -15.84
CA SER A 318 -26.39 3.55 -14.62
C SER A 318 -25.58 3.18 -13.38
N PHE A 319 -25.05 4.19 -12.70
CA PHE A 319 -24.26 4.02 -11.49
C PHE A 319 -25.02 4.55 -10.28
N GLU A 320 -25.38 3.67 -9.36
CA GLU A 320 -26.12 3.99 -8.14
C GLU A 320 -25.28 3.68 -6.90
N LYS A 321 -25.07 4.66 -6.02
CA LYS A 321 -24.25 4.54 -4.80
C LYS A 321 -22.86 3.98 -5.09
N VAL A 322 -22.20 4.56 -6.09
CA VAL A 322 -20.84 4.18 -6.47
C VAL A 322 -19.84 5.26 -6.04
N ALA A 323 -19.11 5.06 -4.94
CA ALA A 323 -18.30 6.14 -4.34
C ALA A 323 -17.22 6.66 -5.32
N HIS A 324 -16.49 5.76 -5.98
CA HIS A 324 -15.44 6.12 -6.93
C HIS A 324 -15.57 5.36 -8.24
N VAL A 325 -15.63 6.07 -9.35
CA VAL A 325 -15.64 5.51 -10.71
C VAL A 325 -14.36 5.93 -11.42
N ASN A 326 -13.62 4.97 -11.97
CA ASN A 326 -12.50 5.20 -12.88
C ASN A 326 -12.81 4.54 -14.21
N TRP A 327 -13.11 5.34 -15.22
CA TRP A 327 -13.58 4.89 -16.52
C TRP A 327 -12.57 5.25 -17.61
N MET A 328 -12.08 4.25 -18.33
CA MET A 328 -11.30 4.41 -19.56
C MET A 328 -12.23 4.25 -20.78
N THR A 329 -12.58 5.36 -21.44
CA THR A 329 -13.53 5.34 -22.55
C THR A 329 -12.90 4.88 -23.87
N HIS A 330 -13.73 4.26 -24.71
CA HIS A 330 -13.41 4.00 -26.11
C HIS A 330 -13.14 5.31 -26.87
N GLU A 331 -12.27 5.30 -27.87
CA GLU A 331 -11.96 6.49 -28.68
C GLU A 331 -13.15 7.02 -29.49
N THR A 332 -14.11 6.14 -29.83
CA THR A 332 -15.33 6.51 -30.55
C THR A 332 -16.51 6.89 -29.63
N GLN A 333 -16.35 6.85 -28.30
CA GLN A 333 -17.42 7.19 -27.36
C GLN A 333 -17.74 8.70 -27.43
N ARG A 334 -18.79 9.08 -28.17
CA ARG A 334 -19.14 10.51 -28.38
C ARG A 334 -19.98 11.15 -27.30
N SER A 335 -20.72 10.37 -26.53
CA SER A 335 -21.61 10.85 -25.48
C SER A 335 -21.67 9.83 -24.36
N ILE A 336 -21.87 10.28 -23.12
CA ILE A 336 -22.20 9.41 -21.99
C ILE A 336 -23.68 9.62 -21.68
N ARG A 337 -24.50 8.56 -21.76
CA ARG A 337 -25.92 8.62 -21.43
C ARG A 337 -26.21 7.80 -20.19
N GLY A 338 -27.20 8.22 -19.40
CA GLY A 338 -27.74 7.44 -18.29
C GLY A 338 -27.76 8.20 -16.97
N THR A 339 -27.45 7.54 -15.85
CA THR A 339 -27.64 8.11 -14.50
C THR A 339 -26.46 7.87 -13.56
N PHE A 340 -26.09 8.90 -12.80
CA PHE A 340 -25.05 8.85 -11.76
C PHE A 340 -25.67 9.32 -10.44
N ALA A 341 -26.22 8.38 -9.67
CA ALA A 341 -26.86 8.66 -8.40
C ALA A 341 -25.92 8.26 -7.25
N GLY A 342 -25.56 9.20 -6.37
CA GLY A 342 -24.66 8.91 -5.26
C GLY A 342 -23.23 8.54 -5.68
N VAL A 343 -22.75 9.15 -6.76
CA VAL A 343 -21.34 9.04 -7.18
C VAL A 343 -20.54 10.20 -6.58
N GLU A 344 -19.51 9.90 -5.80
CA GLU A 344 -18.71 10.93 -5.11
C GLU A 344 -17.54 11.41 -5.97
N ARG A 345 -16.87 10.50 -6.68
CA ARG A 345 -15.74 10.84 -7.55
C ARG A 345 -15.79 10.08 -8.87
N LEU A 346 -15.54 10.77 -9.97
CA LEU A 346 -15.41 10.20 -11.31
C LEU A 346 -14.06 10.58 -11.93
N VAL A 347 -13.30 9.60 -12.41
CA VAL A 347 -12.13 9.78 -13.26
C VAL A 347 -12.48 9.26 -14.65
N LEU A 348 -12.61 10.15 -15.62
CA LEU A 348 -12.91 9.82 -17.00
C LEU A 348 -11.66 10.00 -17.86
N ASN A 349 -11.09 8.90 -18.31
CA ASN A 349 -9.94 8.87 -19.20
C ASN A 349 -10.40 8.75 -20.65
N ASN A 350 -9.70 9.43 -21.55
CA ASN A 350 -10.06 9.65 -22.96
C ASN A 350 -11.29 10.56 -23.15
N ALA A 351 -11.45 11.54 -22.25
CA ALA A 351 -12.60 12.44 -22.21
C ALA A 351 -12.81 13.31 -23.47
N ALA A 352 -11.77 13.60 -24.26
CA ALA A 352 -11.91 14.43 -25.48
C ALA A 352 -12.71 13.75 -26.62
N SER A 353 -13.07 12.47 -26.46
CA SER A 353 -14.00 11.79 -27.36
C SER A 353 -15.45 12.17 -27.04
N VAL A 354 -15.74 12.53 -25.79
CA VAL A 354 -17.07 12.79 -25.24
C VAL A 354 -17.42 14.26 -25.38
N ASN A 355 -18.42 14.57 -26.21
CA ASN A 355 -18.87 15.93 -26.47
C ASN A 355 -19.88 16.44 -25.44
N ASP A 356 -20.68 15.53 -24.87
CA ASP A 356 -21.74 15.84 -23.91
C ASP A 356 -21.45 15.18 -22.57
N ILE A 357 -21.18 16.01 -21.56
CA ILE A 357 -20.93 15.61 -20.17
C ILE A 357 -22.04 16.08 -19.22
N SER A 358 -23.20 16.46 -19.75
CA SER A 358 -24.34 16.95 -18.93
C SER A 358 -24.77 15.97 -17.86
N VAL A 359 -24.66 14.67 -18.15
CA VAL A 359 -24.96 13.57 -17.24
C VAL A 359 -24.05 13.51 -16.00
N LEU A 360 -22.90 14.19 -16.03
CA LEU A 360 -21.95 14.26 -14.91
C LEU A 360 -22.29 15.37 -13.92
N ALA A 361 -23.31 16.18 -14.19
CA ALA A 361 -23.77 17.23 -13.30
C ALA A 361 -24.14 16.65 -11.92
N GLY A 362 -23.74 17.37 -10.85
CA GLY A 362 -23.99 16.96 -9.47
C GLY A 362 -22.93 16.05 -8.84
N ILE A 363 -22.00 15.48 -9.61
CA ILE A 363 -20.86 14.74 -9.05
C ILE A 363 -19.86 15.74 -8.43
N PRO A 364 -19.49 15.61 -7.14
CA PRO A 364 -18.69 16.63 -6.47
C PRO A 364 -17.21 16.64 -6.86
N ALA A 365 -16.64 15.51 -7.30
CA ALA A 365 -15.24 15.42 -7.72
C ALA A 365 -15.09 14.76 -9.10
N ILE A 366 -14.54 15.47 -10.09
CA ILE A 366 -14.35 14.96 -11.46
C ILE A 366 -12.91 15.18 -11.92
N THR A 367 -12.31 14.12 -12.46
CA THR A 367 -11.07 14.19 -13.25
C THR A 367 -11.37 13.84 -14.70
N LEU A 368 -11.10 14.75 -15.63
CA LEU A 368 -11.14 14.48 -17.06
C LEU A 368 -9.70 14.41 -17.57
N SER A 369 -9.33 13.28 -18.18
CA SER A 369 -7.99 13.09 -18.75
C SER A 369 -8.06 12.61 -20.20
N TRP A 370 -7.02 12.92 -20.97
CA TRP A 370 -6.84 12.42 -22.33
C TRP A 370 -5.48 11.77 -22.49
N TYR A 371 -5.47 10.49 -22.88
CA TYR A 371 -4.27 9.78 -23.28
C TYR A 371 -4.33 9.61 -24.79
N SER A 372 -3.75 10.56 -25.53
CA SER A 372 -3.48 10.31 -26.95
C SER A 372 -2.54 9.11 -27.04
N CYS A 373 -2.87 8.13 -27.88
CA CYS A 373 -1.87 7.19 -28.38
C CYS A 373 -0.66 8.02 -28.87
N PRO A 374 0.58 7.66 -28.49
CA PRO A 374 1.77 8.48 -28.75
C PRO A 374 2.02 8.78 -30.23
N HIS A 375 1.30 8.13 -31.14
CA HIS A 375 1.42 8.26 -32.58
C HIS A 375 0.43 9.22 -33.24
N GLN A 376 -0.58 9.73 -32.53
CA GLN A 376 -1.53 10.67 -33.12
C GLN A 376 -1.29 12.08 -32.58
N PRO A 377 -0.76 13.01 -33.41
CA PRO A 377 -0.61 14.40 -33.00
C PRO A 377 -2.00 14.93 -32.65
N VAL A 378 -2.12 15.51 -31.46
CA VAL A 378 -3.35 16.16 -31.03
C VAL A 378 -3.62 17.29 -32.02
N ASP A 379 -4.62 17.15 -32.88
CA ASP A 379 -4.96 18.17 -33.88
C ASP A 379 -5.47 19.43 -33.16
N LEU A 380 -4.54 20.33 -32.84
CA LEU A 380 -4.78 21.62 -32.15
C LEU A 380 -5.73 22.54 -32.92
N ALA A 381 -6.03 22.26 -34.19
CA ALA A 381 -6.93 23.06 -35.00
C ALA A 381 -8.42 22.77 -34.78
N SER A 382 -8.80 21.60 -34.24
CA SER A 382 -10.22 21.32 -33.99
C SER A 382 -10.80 22.26 -32.91
N PRO A 383 -11.83 23.07 -33.24
CA PRO A 383 -12.34 24.11 -32.36
C PRO A 383 -13.28 23.60 -31.25
N ALA A 384 -13.75 22.35 -31.32
CA ALA A 384 -14.69 21.80 -30.34
C ALA A 384 -13.94 21.27 -29.10
N GLY A 385 -14.04 21.99 -27.99
CA GLY A 385 -13.67 21.49 -26.65
C GLY A 385 -14.89 20.93 -25.90
N VAL A 386 -14.65 20.20 -24.82
CA VAL A 386 -15.71 19.70 -23.93
C VAL A 386 -16.38 20.87 -23.20
N ASP A 387 -17.70 21.01 -23.30
CA ASP A 387 -18.44 22.05 -22.58
C ASP A 387 -18.48 21.75 -21.07
N LEU A 388 -17.88 22.63 -20.25
CA LEU A 388 -17.85 22.48 -18.79
C LEU A 388 -19.04 23.15 -18.08
N SER A 389 -19.94 23.81 -18.82
CA SER A 389 -21.12 24.45 -18.26
C SER A 389 -21.98 23.55 -17.34
N PRO A 390 -22.11 22.23 -17.57
CA PRO A 390 -22.88 21.36 -16.68
C PRO A 390 -22.22 21.11 -15.31
N LEU A 391 -20.92 21.39 -15.17
CA LEU A 391 -20.15 21.16 -13.95
C LEU A 391 -20.17 22.37 -13.00
N SER A 392 -21.26 23.13 -13.02
CA SER A 392 -21.41 24.39 -12.28
C SER A 392 -21.47 24.25 -10.76
N SER A 393 -21.63 23.03 -10.22
CA SER A 393 -21.71 22.75 -8.78
C SER A 393 -20.55 21.90 -8.24
N ILE A 394 -19.46 21.79 -9.00
CA ILE A 394 -18.34 20.89 -8.68
C ILE A 394 -17.49 21.41 -7.51
N LYS A 395 -16.97 20.51 -6.66
CA LYS A 395 -16.05 20.85 -5.57
C LYS A 395 -14.59 20.63 -5.96
N GLU A 396 -14.29 19.52 -6.62
CA GLU A 396 -12.94 19.17 -7.08
C GLU A 396 -12.95 18.93 -8.59
N LEU A 397 -12.18 19.72 -9.34
CA LEU A 397 -12.06 19.56 -10.79
C LEU A 397 -10.60 19.34 -11.18
N SER A 398 -10.31 18.23 -11.86
CA SER A 398 -9.01 18.00 -12.48
C SER A 398 -9.12 17.81 -13.99
N LEU A 399 -8.32 18.54 -14.75
CA LEU A 399 -8.29 18.50 -16.22
C LEU A 399 -6.86 18.19 -16.67
N ILE A 400 -6.66 17.08 -17.39
CA ILE A 400 -5.33 16.59 -17.79
C ILE A 400 -5.30 16.35 -19.29
N ARG A 401 -4.60 17.20 -20.06
CA ARG A 401 -4.50 17.14 -21.52
C ARG A 401 -5.86 17.24 -22.24
N VAL A 402 -6.87 17.85 -21.62
CA VAL A 402 -8.22 18.01 -22.16
C VAL A 402 -8.42 19.42 -22.72
N ARG A 403 -9.19 19.54 -23.81
CA ARG A 403 -9.73 20.82 -24.28
C ARG A 403 -11.13 21.04 -23.75
N PHE A 404 -11.44 22.27 -23.39
CA PHE A 404 -12.72 22.63 -22.84
C PHE A 404 -13.22 23.98 -23.36
N ALA A 405 -14.51 24.22 -23.16
CA ALA A 405 -15.21 25.47 -23.41
C ALA A 405 -16.15 25.80 -22.24
N ASN A 406 -16.57 27.07 -22.14
CA ASN A 406 -17.48 27.60 -21.13
C ASN A 406 -17.03 27.28 -19.68
N GLU A 407 -15.73 27.38 -19.43
CA GLU A 407 -15.09 27.01 -18.16
C GLU A 407 -15.42 27.94 -16.98
N GLN A 408 -15.95 29.13 -17.23
CA GLN A 408 -16.02 30.22 -16.24
C GLN A 408 -16.78 29.80 -14.98
N GLN A 409 -17.96 29.19 -15.14
CA GLN A 409 -18.81 28.81 -14.00
C GLN A 409 -18.23 27.64 -13.21
N ALA A 410 -17.66 26.64 -13.91
CA ALA A 410 -17.06 25.48 -13.27
C ALA A 410 -15.81 25.87 -12.46
N PHE A 411 -14.96 26.73 -13.02
CA PHE A 411 -13.77 27.23 -12.32
C PHE A 411 -14.09 28.17 -11.16
N ALA A 412 -15.17 28.96 -11.28
CA ALA A 412 -15.62 29.83 -10.19
C ALA A 412 -16.15 29.04 -8.99
N THR A 413 -16.72 27.86 -9.20
CA THR A 413 -17.38 27.08 -8.14
C THR A 413 -16.45 26.03 -7.51
N ALA A 414 -15.48 25.51 -8.26
CA ALA A 414 -14.52 24.52 -7.77
C ALA A 414 -13.71 25.06 -6.57
N GLN A 415 -13.67 24.29 -5.47
CA GLN A 415 -12.83 24.58 -4.31
C GLN A 415 -11.39 24.09 -4.52
N GLN A 416 -11.24 22.98 -5.25
CA GLN A 416 -9.96 22.43 -5.66
C GLN A 416 -9.91 22.33 -7.18
N LEU A 417 -8.83 22.83 -7.78
CA LEU A 417 -8.64 22.88 -9.21
C LEU A 417 -7.25 22.35 -9.58
N LYS A 418 -7.19 21.28 -10.37
CA LYS A 418 -5.94 20.70 -10.87
C LYS A 418 -5.90 20.69 -12.40
N LEU A 419 -5.15 21.61 -12.98
CA LEU A 419 -5.02 21.78 -14.42
C LEU A 419 -3.65 21.29 -14.88
N SER A 420 -3.61 20.34 -15.82
CA SER A 420 -2.36 19.77 -16.33
C SER A 420 -2.38 19.72 -17.85
N ARG A 421 -1.43 20.38 -18.51
CA ARG A 421 -1.30 20.37 -19.99
C ARG A 421 -2.59 20.80 -20.69
N VAL A 422 -3.20 21.86 -20.21
CA VAL A 422 -4.42 22.46 -20.78
C VAL A 422 -4.18 23.89 -21.25
N ALA A 423 -5.07 24.41 -22.10
CA ALA A 423 -5.09 25.79 -22.52
C ALA A 423 -5.95 26.63 -21.56
N LEU A 424 -5.32 27.44 -20.71
CA LEU A 424 -6.02 28.32 -19.77
C LEU A 424 -6.32 29.66 -20.44
N ARG A 425 -7.61 30.04 -20.52
CA ARG A 425 -8.06 31.30 -21.15
C ARG A 425 -8.54 32.34 -20.14
N CYS A 426 -9.05 31.91 -18.99
CA CYS A 426 -9.42 32.82 -17.91
C CYS A 426 -8.18 33.35 -17.19
N ASP A 427 -8.23 34.61 -16.80
CA ASP A 427 -7.20 35.29 -16.00
C ASP A 427 -7.41 35.13 -14.50
N THR A 428 -8.54 34.58 -14.06
CA THR A 428 -8.91 34.51 -12.64
C THR A 428 -9.42 33.12 -12.27
N LEU A 429 -8.89 32.54 -11.19
CA LEU A 429 -9.32 31.25 -10.62
C LEU A 429 -9.72 31.45 -9.16
N GLN A 430 -10.97 31.12 -8.82
CA GLN A 430 -11.56 31.39 -7.50
C GLN A 430 -11.33 30.27 -6.46
N ALA A 431 -10.66 29.18 -6.86
CA ALA A 431 -10.46 28.00 -6.02
C ALA A 431 -9.50 28.25 -4.85
N ALA A 432 -9.72 27.56 -3.73
CA ALA A 432 -8.87 27.62 -2.55
C ALA A 432 -7.58 26.79 -2.71
N ASN A 433 -7.63 25.71 -3.47
CA ASN A 433 -6.48 24.86 -3.81
C ASN A 433 -6.30 24.81 -5.33
N VAL A 434 -5.21 25.37 -5.83
CA VAL A 434 -4.93 25.51 -7.26
C VAL A 434 -3.62 24.81 -7.60
N LYS A 435 -3.68 23.79 -8.46
CA LYS A 435 -2.53 23.05 -8.97
C LYS A 435 -2.45 23.18 -10.48
N LEU A 436 -1.40 23.80 -10.99
CA LEU A 436 -1.19 24.07 -12.41
C LEU A 436 0.08 23.36 -12.87
N HIS A 437 -0.02 22.52 -13.90
CA HIS A 437 1.10 21.70 -14.39
C HIS A 437 1.25 21.84 -15.92
N SER A 438 2.38 22.35 -16.40
CA SER A 438 2.73 22.40 -17.83
C SER A 438 1.64 22.98 -18.74
N LEU A 439 1.10 24.16 -18.41
CA LEU A 439 0.02 24.79 -19.20
C LEU A 439 0.42 25.00 -20.67
N LEU A 440 -0.47 24.65 -21.60
CA LEU A 440 -0.26 24.80 -23.04
C LEU A 440 -0.37 26.26 -23.48
N THR A 441 -1.33 26.98 -22.93
CA THR A 441 -1.47 28.44 -23.03
C THR A 441 -1.89 28.95 -21.68
N ALA A 442 -1.47 30.16 -21.33
CA ALA A 442 -1.87 30.80 -20.10
C ALA A 442 -1.99 32.31 -20.34
N PRO A 443 -2.84 33.02 -19.57
CA PRO A 443 -2.85 34.47 -19.57
C PRO A 443 -1.51 35.02 -19.07
N ASP A 444 -1.17 36.24 -19.51
CA ASP A 444 0.03 36.93 -19.02
C ASP A 444 -0.03 37.17 -17.51
N VAL A 445 -1.22 37.48 -16.99
CA VAL A 445 -1.48 37.70 -15.56
C VAL A 445 -2.54 36.72 -15.08
N LEU A 446 -2.28 36.02 -13.98
CA LEU A 446 -3.19 35.09 -13.35
C LEU A 446 -3.54 35.56 -11.92
N HIS A 447 -4.82 35.65 -11.62
CA HIS A 447 -5.38 36.10 -10.35
C HIS A 447 -5.95 34.93 -9.56
N LEU A 448 -5.48 34.73 -8.33
CA LEU A 448 -5.87 33.63 -7.44
C LEU A 448 -6.43 34.19 -6.11
N PRO A 449 -7.54 34.96 -6.12
CA PRO A 449 -7.97 35.79 -4.99
C PRO A 449 -8.39 35.04 -3.71
N ASN A 450 -8.66 33.73 -3.79
CA ASN A 450 -9.06 32.91 -2.63
C ASN A 450 -8.08 31.75 -2.35
N ALA A 451 -6.99 31.65 -3.12
CA ALA A 451 -6.11 30.50 -3.03
C ALA A 451 -5.30 30.53 -1.74
N THR A 452 -5.39 29.45 -0.97
CA THR A 452 -4.55 29.19 0.21
C THR A 452 -3.43 28.19 -0.11
N HIS A 453 -3.67 27.31 -1.09
CA HIS A 453 -2.69 26.34 -1.57
C HIS A 453 -2.48 26.53 -3.07
N ILE A 454 -1.25 26.81 -3.47
CA ILE A 454 -0.87 27.12 -4.85
C ILE A 454 0.29 26.21 -5.24
N GLU A 455 0.13 25.43 -6.30
CA GLU A 455 1.18 24.56 -6.86
C GLU A 455 1.36 24.89 -8.35
N LEU A 456 2.54 25.39 -8.72
CA LEU A 456 2.90 25.83 -10.07
C LEU A 456 4.06 24.99 -10.59
N VAL A 457 3.77 24.01 -11.45
CA VAL A 457 4.77 23.10 -12.01
C VAL A 457 4.92 23.37 -13.50
N SER A 458 6.10 23.80 -13.95
CA SER A 458 6.43 24.02 -15.37
C SER A 458 5.44 24.97 -16.06
N THR A 459 5.01 26.03 -15.38
CA THR A 459 4.00 26.99 -15.86
C THR A 459 4.60 28.15 -16.65
N PHE A 460 5.42 27.83 -17.67
CA PHE A 460 6.32 28.76 -18.38
C PHE A 460 5.67 29.96 -19.10
N ARG A 461 4.34 30.08 -19.08
CA ARG A 461 3.60 31.08 -19.88
C ARG A 461 2.92 32.15 -19.05
N VAL A 462 2.78 31.95 -17.74
CA VAL A 462 2.21 32.97 -16.85
C VAL A 462 3.34 33.92 -16.46
N LYS A 463 3.25 35.19 -16.85
CA LYS A 463 4.29 36.18 -16.53
C LYS A 463 4.15 36.72 -15.11
N ARG A 464 2.93 36.76 -14.57
CA ARG A 464 2.65 37.25 -13.22
C ARG A 464 1.49 36.49 -12.58
N VAL A 465 1.69 36.03 -11.35
CA VAL A 465 0.64 35.46 -10.51
C VAL A 465 0.37 36.41 -9.35
N THR A 466 -0.90 36.62 -9.02
CA THR A 466 -1.32 37.37 -7.83
C THR A 466 -2.14 36.47 -6.92
N CYS A 467 -1.91 36.55 -5.62
CA CYS A 467 -2.56 35.72 -4.60
C CYS A 467 -2.98 36.58 -3.39
N PRO A 468 -3.69 36.00 -2.40
CA PRO A 468 -4.03 36.71 -1.17
C PRO A 468 -2.77 37.06 -0.38
N ALA A 469 -2.89 38.04 0.52
CA ALA A 469 -1.81 38.45 1.42
C ALA A 469 -1.31 37.29 2.31
N ARG A 470 -2.19 36.38 2.70
CA ARG A 470 -1.84 35.22 3.52
C ARG A 470 -2.22 33.95 2.79
N ILE A 471 -1.22 33.10 2.57
CA ILE A 471 -1.40 31.77 1.98
C ILE A 471 -0.91 30.72 2.97
N ASP A 472 -1.34 29.49 2.79
CA ASP A 472 -0.84 28.37 3.58
C ASP A 472 0.39 27.79 2.91
N THR A 473 0.24 27.31 1.67
CA THR A 473 1.29 26.59 0.95
C THR A 473 1.50 27.13 -0.46
N LEU A 474 2.74 27.44 -0.81
CA LEU A 474 3.17 27.77 -2.18
C LEU A 474 4.22 26.75 -2.65
N ILE A 475 3.98 26.10 -3.78
CA ILE A 475 4.92 25.18 -4.42
C ILE A 475 5.19 25.70 -5.83
N ILE A 476 6.45 25.90 -6.20
CA ILE A 476 6.87 26.28 -7.54
C ILE A 476 7.96 25.32 -8.01
N ASP A 477 7.69 24.59 -9.09
CA ASP A 477 8.62 23.67 -9.72
C ASP A 477 8.82 24.07 -11.19
N ASP A 478 9.78 24.97 -11.43
CA ASP A 478 10.02 25.60 -12.72
C ASP A 478 11.46 25.34 -13.23
N PHE A 479 11.54 24.51 -14.27
CA PHE A 479 12.79 24.16 -14.93
C PHE A 479 13.19 25.12 -16.07
N SER A 480 12.46 26.22 -16.29
CA SER A 480 12.82 27.19 -17.32
C SER A 480 14.05 28.01 -16.93
N HIS A 481 14.75 28.50 -17.96
CA HIS A 481 15.90 29.39 -17.79
C HIS A 481 15.51 30.83 -17.46
N THR A 482 14.22 31.15 -17.44
CA THR A 482 13.70 32.45 -17.02
C THR A 482 13.31 32.38 -15.55
N PRO A 483 13.68 33.37 -14.73
CA PRO A 483 13.27 33.38 -13.33
C PRO A 483 11.74 33.44 -13.24
N PRO A 484 11.10 32.50 -12.53
CA PRO A 484 9.65 32.53 -12.37
C PRO A 484 9.26 33.73 -11.52
N ALA A 485 8.12 34.34 -11.87
CA ALA A 485 7.52 35.36 -11.02
C ALA A 485 6.92 34.70 -9.78
N ILE A 486 7.66 34.73 -8.68
CA ILE A 486 7.13 34.37 -7.35
C ILE A 486 6.03 35.38 -7.01
N PRO A 487 4.80 34.94 -6.69
CA PRO A 487 3.71 35.85 -6.40
C PRO A 487 4.00 36.67 -5.12
N GLU A 488 3.51 37.90 -5.08
CA GLU A 488 3.60 38.75 -3.89
C GLU A 488 2.58 38.30 -2.84
N PHE A 489 3.04 38.08 -1.60
CA PHE A 489 2.24 37.76 -0.42
C PHE A 489 2.91 38.36 0.84
N GLU A 490 2.17 38.53 1.92
CA GLU A 490 2.68 39.01 3.21
C GLU A 490 3.21 37.87 4.09
N HIS A 491 2.50 36.73 4.15
CA HIS A 491 2.90 35.55 4.93
C HIS A 491 2.49 34.23 4.27
N ALA A 492 3.32 33.20 4.39
CA ALA A 492 2.99 31.82 4.04
C ALA A 492 3.44 30.83 5.14
N HIS A 493 2.68 29.77 5.37
CA HIS A 493 3.14 28.72 6.29
C HIS A 493 4.32 27.94 5.68
N LYS A 494 4.20 27.54 4.41
CA LYS A 494 5.23 26.77 3.68
C LYS A 494 5.43 27.27 2.27
N VAL A 495 6.69 27.39 1.85
CA VAL A 495 7.08 27.69 0.47
C VAL A 495 8.10 26.64 -0.01
N ASP A 496 7.80 25.92 -1.08
CA ASP A 496 8.66 24.90 -1.71
C ASP A 496 9.03 25.33 -3.14
N LEU A 497 10.31 25.59 -3.39
CA LEU A 497 10.81 26.12 -4.65
C LEU A 497 11.83 25.17 -5.25
N ASN A 498 11.58 24.75 -6.49
CA ASN A 498 12.51 24.02 -7.34
C ASN A 498 12.70 24.79 -8.64
N LEU A 499 13.69 25.67 -8.65
CA LEU A 499 13.95 26.59 -9.75
C LEU A 499 15.26 26.22 -10.43
N ASN A 500 15.30 26.34 -11.77
CA ASN A 500 16.55 26.21 -12.52
C ASN A 500 17.43 27.47 -12.45
N THR A 501 16.84 28.61 -12.03
CA THR A 501 17.55 29.88 -11.83
C THR A 501 17.68 30.16 -10.34
N PRO A 502 18.88 30.52 -9.86
CA PRO A 502 19.08 30.81 -8.45
C PRO A 502 18.42 32.13 -8.06
N LEU A 503 17.86 32.17 -6.86
CA LEU A 503 17.36 33.40 -6.25
C LEU A 503 18.52 34.24 -5.72
N THR A 504 18.36 35.56 -5.75
CA THR A 504 19.33 36.46 -5.13
C THR A 504 19.24 36.39 -3.61
N ARG A 505 20.34 36.74 -2.93
CA ARG A 505 20.38 36.88 -1.45
C ARG A 505 19.26 37.75 -0.91
N GLU A 506 18.97 38.89 -1.55
CA GLU A 506 17.87 39.78 -1.15
C GLU A 506 16.50 39.11 -1.26
N GLN A 507 16.26 38.34 -2.32
CA GLN A 507 15.01 37.59 -2.50
C GLN A 507 14.86 36.48 -1.46
N LEU A 508 15.93 35.76 -1.15
CA LEU A 508 15.94 34.71 -0.13
C LEU A 508 15.69 35.27 1.27
N ALA A 509 16.34 36.38 1.63
CA ALA A 509 16.12 37.09 2.89
C ALA A 509 14.67 37.61 2.99
N ASP A 510 14.15 38.17 1.89
CA ASP A 510 12.78 38.67 1.85
C ASP A 510 11.73 37.56 1.97
N LEU A 511 11.95 36.41 1.32
CA LEU A 511 11.12 35.22 1.50
C LEU A 511 11.21 34.68 2.92
N GLY A 512 12.42 34.58 3.48
CA GLY A 512 12.65 34.11 4.85
C GLY A 512 11.84 34.89 5.88
N ARG A 513 11.69 36.21 5.73
CA ARG A 513 10.89 37.04 6.65
C ARG A 513 9.38 36.84 6.55
N ARG A 514 8.90 36.14 5.52
CA ARG A 514 7.48 35.98 5.19
C ARG A 514 7.01 34.52 5.30
N VAL A 515 7.84 33.60 5.77
CA VAL A 515 7.51 32.16 5.76
C VAL A 515 7.90 31.47 7.06
N ASP A 516 7.11 30.48 7.49
CA ASP A 516 7.48 29.63 8.63
C ASP A 516 8.41 28.48 8.19
N SER A 517 8.21 27.95 6.97
CA SER A 517 9.02 26.90 6.38
C SER A 517 9.38 27.19 4.93
N LEU A 518 10.67 27.06 4.60
CA LEU A 518 11.21 27.27 3.26
C LEU A 518 11.94 26.01 2.78
N VAL A 519 11.45 25.40 1.70
CA VAL A 519 12.09 24.27 1.02
C VAL A 519 12.69 24.78 -0.29
N LEU A 520 14.00 24.62 -0.48
CA LEU A 520 14.71 25.07 -1.68
C LEU A 520 15.37 23.87 -2.34
N ARG A 521 15.10 23.66 -3.63
CA ARG A 521 15.54 22.48 -4.37
C ARG A 521 16.46 22.81 -5.53
N GLY A 522 17.34 21.88 -5.90
CA GLY A 522 18.14 21.96 -7.12
C GLY A 522 19.06 23.19 -7.14
N THR A 523 18.96 23.99 -8.19
CA THR A 523 19.79 25.20 -8.39
C THR A 523 19.13 26.48 -7.89
N THR A 524 18.10 26.38 -7.04
CA THR A 524 17.40 27.55 -6.47
C THR A 524 18.32 28.43 -5.61
N VAL A 525 19.39 27.86 -5.04
CA VAL A 525 20.41 28.58 -4.27
C VAL A 525 21.73 28.54 -5.02
N ALA A 526 22.31 29.70 -5.34
CA ALA A 526 23.61 29.78 -6.00
C ALA A 526 24.75 29.46 -5.02
N HIS A 527 24.73 30.11 -3.85
CA HIS A 527 25.79 30.01 -2.85
C HIS A 527 25.19 29.85 -1.44
N MET A 528 25.82 29.07 -0.57
CA MET A 528 25.37 28.91 0.83
C MET A 528 25.40 30.22 1.62
N ALA A 529 26.28 31.16 1.22
CA ALA A 529 26.37 32.49 1.82
C ALA A 529 25.11 33.35 1.59
N ASP A 530 24.30 33.03 0.58
CA ASP A 530 23.06 33.76 0.27
C ASP A 530 21.94 33.48 1.28
N LEU A 531 22.07 32.41 2.07
CA LEU A 531 21.10 32.01 3.10
C LEU A 531 21.36 32.67 4.47
N GLN A 532 22.46 33.42 4.62
CA GLN A 532 22.88 34.00 5.91
C GLN A 532 21.92 35.05 6.47
N ASP A 533 21.10 35.67 5.62
CA ASP A 533 20.16 36.70 6.02
C ASP A 533 18.76 36.16 6.33
N ILE A 534 18.56 34.84 6.22
CA ILE A 534 17.30 34.19 6.61
C ILE A 534 17.24 34.10 8.14
N PRO A 535 16.14 34.54 8.78
CA PRO A 535 15.97 34.45 10.23
C PRO A 535 16.12 33.00 10.75
N ASP A 536 16.74 32.82 11.91
CA ASP A 536 17.01 31.50 12.51
C ASP A 536 15.74 30.75 12.98
N ASP A 537 14.61 31.44 13.12
CA ASP A 537 13.31 30.86 13.48
C ASP A 537 12.59 30.20 12.29
N VAL A 538 13.05 30.44 11.06
CA VAL A 538 12.48 29.86 9.85
C VAL A 538 13.00 28.44 9.64
N HIS A 539 12.11 27.49 9.36
CA HIS A 539 12.49 26.12 9.06
C HIS A 539 12.97 25.96 7.62
N VAL A 540 14.29 26.01 7.41
CA VAL A 540 14.88 25.88 6.06
C VAL A 540 15.27 24.42 5.76
N GLN A 541 14.77 23.90 4.64
CA GLN A 541 15.14 22.61 4.07
C GLN A 541 15.77 22.82 2.70
N LEU A 542 16.95 22.26 2.48
CA LEU A 542 17.63 22.31 1.20
C LEU A 542 17.63 20.91 0.60
N MET A 543 17.23 20.75 -0.65
CA MET A 543 17.19 19.44 -1.32
C MET A 543 17.89 19.48 -2.66
N SER A 544 18.75 18.51 -2.93
CA SER A 544 19.44 18.42 -4.22
C SER A 544 20.30 19.66 -4.56
N VAL A 545 20.83 20.35 -3.54
CA VAL A 545 21.61 21.61 -3.71
C VAL A 545 23.12 21.36 -3.74
N CYS A 546 23.87 22.29 -4.31
CA CYS A 546 25.34 22.30 -4.24
C CYS A 546 25.81 23.06 -2.98
N VAL A 547 26.73 22.47 -2.21
CA VAL A 547 27.31 23.10 -1.01
C VAL A 547 28.71 23.60 -1.34
N ASP A 548 28.86 24.92 -1.43
CA ASP A 548 30.09 25.61 -1.80
C ASP A 548 30.78 26.33 -0.62
N GLY A 549 30.17 26.28 0.57
CA GLY A 549 30.67 26.89 1.79
C GLY A 549 29.94 26.41 3.04
N PRO A 550 30.25 26.98 4.23
CA PRO A 550 29.57 26.63 5.48
C PRO A 550 28.06 26.87 5.42
N VAL A 551 27.28 25.88 5.84
CA VAL A 551 25.83 25.92 5.86
C VAL A 551 25.35 26.74 7.07
N PRO A 552 24.50 27.77 6.88
CA PRO A 552 23.96 28.57 7.97
C PRO A 552 23.10 27.77 8.97
N THR A 553 22.95 28.30 10.18
CA THR A 553 22.23 27.66 11.29
C THR A 553 20.72 27.54 11.10
N CYS A 554 20.14 28.42 10.27
CA CYS A 554 18.72 28.36 9.89
C CYS A 554 18.37 27.07 9.10
N VAL A 555 19.35 26.36 8.54
CA VAL A 555 19.12 25.12 7.78
C VAL A 555 18.94 23.94 8.73
N ASN A 556 17.71 23.43 8.81
CA ASN A 556 17.36 22.29 9.66
C ASN A 556 17.43 20.94 8.95
N ALA A 557 17.26 20.92 7.62
CA ALA A 557 17.40 19.71 6.83
C ALA A 557 18.17 19.99 5.54
N LEU A 558 19.05 19.09 5.16
CA LEU A 558 19.89 19.23 3.98
C LEU A 558 20.02 17.89 3.26
N GLU A 559 19.66 17.86 1.99
CA GLU A 559 19.93 16.79 1.05
C GLU A 559 20.88 17.30 -0.05
N VAL A 560 22.04 16.65 -0.20
CA VAL A 560 23.11 17.08 -1.12
C VAL A 560 23.51 15.93 -2.02
N TYR A 561 23.41 16.14 -3.34
CA TYR A 561 24.01 15.23 -4.30
C TYR A 561 25.52 15.43 -4.35
N LEU A 562 26.29 14.35 -4.21
CA LEU A 562 27.75 14.40 -4.23
C LEU A 562 28.35 14.52 -5.66
N GLU A 563 27.52 14.80 -6.67
CA GLU A 563 27.96 14.87 -8.06
C GLU A 563 28.73 16.18 -8.34
N GLY A 564 29.94 16.06 -8.91
CA GLY A 564 30.70 17.19 -9.45
C GLY A 564 31.43 18.09 -8.43
N ILE A 565 31.36 17.80 -7.13
CA ILE A 565 32.03 18.61 -6.09
C ILE A 565 33.38 17.99 -5.72
N ASP A 566 34.46 18.64 -6.14
CA ASP A 566 35.83 18.25 -5.78
C ASP A 566 36.16 18.70 -4.34
N GLY A 567 36.25 17.74 -3.41
CA GLY A 567 36.74 17.99 -2.05
C GLY A 567 35.66 18.35 -1.05
N TYR A 568 34.64 17.50 -0.92
CA TYR A 568 33.60 17.60 0.10
C TYR A 568 34.18 17.73 1.51
N ARG A 569 33.78 18.78 2.23
CA ARG A 569 34.22 19.06 3.61
C ARG A 569 33.06 18.86 4.57
N GLY A 570 33.09 17.80 5.38
CA GLY A 570 32.09 17.56 6.41
C GLY A 570 31.90 18.74 7.38
N ALA A 571 32.95 19.54 7.58
CA ALA A 571 32.92 20.75 8.40
C ALA A 571 31.84 21.76 8.00
N TRP A 572 31.53 21.87 6.71
CA TRP A 572 30.54 22.82 6.21
C TRP A 572 29.11 22.50 6.65
N MET A 573 28.82 21.24 6.96
CA MET A 573 27.49 20.80 7.39
C MET A 573 27.46 20.43 8.87
N SER A 574 28.46 20.88 9.63
CA SER A 574 28.61 20.63 11.07
C SER A 574 27.37 21.03 11.89
N ASN A 575 26.55 21.96 11.42
CA ASN A 575 25.40 22.48 12.17
C ASN A 575 24.04 21.88 11.78
N VAL A 576 23.93 21.12 10.68
CA VAL A 576 22.63 20.66 10.17
C VAL A 576 22.13 19.42 10.94
N PRO A 577 20.98 19.44 11.62
CA PRO A 577 20.55 18.30 12.44
C PRO A 577 20.05 17.11 11.61
N ASN A 578 19.49 17.33 10.42
CA ASN A 578 19.03 16.28 9.51
C ASN A 578 19.80 16.36 8.18
N LEU A 579 20.66 15.37 7.91
CA LEU A 579 21.53 15.36 6.74
C LEU A 579 21.31 14.10 5.90
N LEU A 580 21.03 14.28 4.62
CA LEU A 580 20.88 13.22 3.63
C LEU A 580 21.93 13.42 2.54
N LEU A 581 22.78 12.42 2.30
CA LEU A 581 23.83 12.46 1.30
C LEU A 581 23.61 11.33 0.29
N PRO A 582 22.79 11.55 -0.74
CA PRO A 582 22.74 10.67 -1.89
C PRO A 582 23.98 10.83 -2.77
N GLY A 583 24.76 9.76 -2.87
CA GLY A 583 25.84 9.60 -3.83
C GLY A 583 25.38 8.92 -5.12
N LEU A 584 26.32 8.79 -6.05
CA LEU A 584 26.28 7.85 -7.16
C LEU A 584 27.55 7.02 -7.02
N LEU A 585 27.46 5.70 -7.25
CA LEU A 585 28.51 4.70 -7.01
C LEU A 585 29.90 4.99 -7.64
N GLN A 586 30.00 5.99 -8.53
CA GLN A 586 31.26 6.41 -9.17
C GLN A 586 31.96 7.57 -8.45
N HIS A 587 31.45 8.04 -7.32
CA HIS A 587 31.93 9.27 -6.68
C HIS A 587 33.14 9.08 -5.75
N ARG A 588 33.82 10.21 -5.54
CA ARG A 588 35.01 10.34 -4.69
C ARG A 588 34.68 10.05 -3.23
N ARG A 589 35.72 9.71 -2.46
CA ARG A 589 35.61 9.42 -1.03
C ARG A 589 35.15 10.65 -0.24
N VAL A 590 34.15 10.50 0.61
CA VAL A 590 33.74 11.52 1.59
C VAL A 590 34.84 11.62 2.64
N HIS A 591 35.45 12.81 2.73
CA HIS A 591 36.48 13.12 3.71
C HIS A 591 35.86 13.60 5.03
N ASP A 592 36.61 13.49 6.12
CA ASP A 592 36.23 13.99 7.45
C ASP A 592 34.88 13.46 7.98
N LEU A 593 34.59 12.18 7.73
CA LEU A 593 33.33 11.53 8.10
C LEU A 593 32.92 11.76 9.57
N HIS A 594 33.90 11.83 10.48
CA HIS A 594 33.66 12.07 11.90
C HIS A 594 32.91 13.38 12.20
N LEU A 595 33.00 14.40 11.33
CA LEU A 595 32.28 15.67 11.45
C LEU A 595 30.78 15.55 11.15
N LEU A 596 30.35 14.41 10.57
CA LEU A 596 28.94 14.11 10.35
C LEU A 596 28.27 13.46 11.57
N SER A 597 29.03 13.13 12.62
CA SER A 597 28.51 12.62 13.90
C SER A 597 27.59 13.62 14.62
N GLY A 598 26.78 13.17 15.57
CA GLY A 598 25.99 14.07 16.45
C GLY A 598 24.63 14.51 15.89
N ARG A 599 24.06 13.78 14.93
CA ARG A 599 22.87 14.20 14.16
C ARG A 599 21.59 13.58 14.68
N LYS A 600 20.48 14.30 14.52
CA LYS A 600 19.15 13.69 14.70
C LYS A 600 18.88 12.65 13.62
N LEU A 601 19.22 12.99 12.37
CA LEU A 601 19.12 12.08 11.23
C LEU A 601 20.35 12.24 10.34
N LEU A 602 21.03 11.12 10.08
CA LEU A 602 22.07 11.02 9.06
C LEU A 602 21.73 9.86 8.13
N HIS A 603 21.52 10.16 6.85
CA HIS A 603 21.31 9.17 5.80
C HIS A 603 22.41 9.29 4.76
N LEU A 604 23.16 8.21 4.55
CA LEU A 604 24.20 8.11 3.53
C LEU A 604 23.76 7.03 2.55
N SER A 605 23.57 7.38 1.28
CA SER A 605 23.26 6.41 0.23
C SER A 605 24.28 6.47 -0.88
N GLU A 606 24.73 5.31 -1.40
CA GLU A 606 25.64 5.25 -2.55
C GLU A 606 26.94 6.07 -2.39
N CYS A 607 27.38 6.27 -1.16
CA CYS A 607 28.58 7.05 -0.82
C CYS A 607 29.80 6.14 -0.61
N ASN A 608 31.00 6.62 -0.97
CA ASN A 608 32.26 5.98 -0.59
C ASN A 608 32.86 6.73 0.60
N PHE A 609 33.07 6.09 1.75
CA PHE A 609 33.67 6.75 2.90
C PHE A 609 34.48 5.82 3.77
N ALA A 610 35.38 6.40 4.57
CA ALA A 610 35.95 5.64 5.66
C ALA A 610 36.31 6.49 6.88
N GLY A 611 36.02 5.96 8.07
CA GLY A 611 36.16 6.64 9.34
C GLY A 611 35.21 6.09 10.42
N GLU A 612 34.87 6.93 11.39
CA GLU A 612 33.93 6.61 12.47
C GLU A 612 32.74 7.58 12.44
N LEU A 613 31.54 7.07 12.69
CA LEU A 613 30.32 7.85 12.91
C LEU A 613 29.79 7.57 14.31
N SER A 614 29.40 8.63 15.04
CA SER A 614 28.89 8.44 16.39
C SER A 614 27.79 9.41 16.80
N ARG A 615 27.07 9.08 17.88
CA ARG A 615 26.12 9.98 18.56
C ARG A 615 24.98 10.48 17.67
N CYS A 616 24.45 9.63 16.79
CA CYS A 616 23.28 9.98 15.99
C CYS A 616 22.02 9.32 16.57
N ASP A 617 20.90 10.03 16.56
CA ASP A 617 19.61 9.44 16.95
C ASP A 617 19.16 8.43 15.87
N ARG A 618 19.34 8.78 14.60
CA ARG A 618 19.11 7.86 13.49
C ARG A 618 20.22 7.92 12.45
N LEU A 619 20.80 6.76 12.15
CA LEU A 619 21.81 6.56 11.11
C LEU A 619 21.31 5.53 10.09
N ASP A 620 21.33 5.89 8.82
CA ASP A 620 20.95 5.01 7.72
C ASP A 620 22.07 4.98 6.67
N LEU A 621 22.57 3.77 6.38
CA LEU A 621 23.67 3.51 5.46
C LEU A 621 23.20 2.55 4.38
N SER A 622 22.95 3.03 3.17
CA SER A 622 22.42 2.20 2.08
C SER A 622 23.32 2.20 0.86
N LEU A 623 23.68 1.03 0.33
CA LEU A 623 24.46 0.90 -0.91
C LEU A 623 25.82 1.64 -0.89
N CYS A 624 26.37 1.88 0.29
CA CYS A 624 27.65 2.59 0.42
C CYS A 624 28.83 1.67 0.13
N SER A 625 30.02 2.25 -0.01
CA SER A 625 31.30 1.56 -0.10
C SER A 625 32.34 2.16 0.85
N GLY A 626 33.42 1.41 1.11
CA GLY A 626 34.53 1.85 1.97
C GLY A 626 34.54 1.14 3.33
N SER A 627 34.90 1.83 4.41
CA SER A 627 35.11 1.20 5.72
C SER A 627 34.66 2.08 6.88
N VAL A 628 33.66 1.67 7.67
CA VAL A 628 33.09 2.50 8.75
C VAL A 628 32.98 1.76 10.08
N SER A 629 33.28 2.49 11.16
CA SER A 629 32.91 2.10 12.52
C SER A 629 31.77 3.00 13.01
N VAL A 630 30.77 2.45 13.68
CA VAL A 630 29.63 3.19 14.21
C VAL A 630 29.50 2.99 15.71
N SER A 631 29.28 4.08 16.46
CA SER A 631 29.18 4.03 17.93
C SER A 631 28.10 4.95 18.50
N ARG A 632 27.41 4.55 19.58
CA ARG A 632 26.42 5.39 20.29
C ARG A 632 25.30 5.89 19.38
N ILE A 633 24.58 4.96 18.74
CA ILE A 633 23.49 5.27 17.81
C ILE A 633 22.18 4.75 18.39
N GLU A 634 21.12 5.57 18.40
CA GLU A 634 19.83 5.09 18.92
C GLU A 634 19.17 4.13 17.91
N SER A 635 19.07 4.52 16.63
CA SER A 635 18.53 3.69 15.55
C SER A 635 19.48 3.63 14.34
N LEU A 636 20.04 2.45 14.08
CA LEU A 636 20.96 2.15 12.98
C LEU A 636 20.31 1.24 11.94
N ILE A 637 20.35 1.64 10.67
CA ILE A 637 19.96 0.83 9.51
C ILE A 637 21.15 0.73 8.57
N ILE A 638 21.51 -0.49 8.17
CA ILE A 638 22.57 -0.76 7.20
C ILE A 638 22.01 -1.68 6.11
N GLU A 639 22.15 -1.27 4.85
CA GLU A 639 21.75 -2.04 3.69
C GLU A 639 22.93 -2.33 2.75
N LYS A 640 23.11 -3.61 2.40
CA LYS A 640 24.14 -4.13 1.48
C LYS A 640 25.57 -3.78 1.90
N ALA A 641 25.95 -4.25 3.08
CA ALA A 641 27.30 -4.09 3.64
C ALA A 641 27.92 -5.44 4.04
N ILE A 642 29.24 -5.46 4.22
CA ILE A 642 30.00 -6.57 4.80
C ILE A 642 30.36 -6.18 6.23
N LEU A 643 30.00 -7.00 7.21
CA LEU A 643 30.40 -6.83 8.61
C LEU A 643 31.58 -7.76 8.89
N GLY A 644 32.73 -7.21 9.25
CA GLY A 644 33.93 -7.98 9.46
C GLY A 644 35.06 -7.15 10.08
N LEU A 645 35.99 -7.84 10.74
CA LEU A 645 37.18 -7.18 11.28
C LEU A 645 38.00 -6.62 10.12
N SER A 646 38.48 -5.38 10.26
CA SER A 646 39.29 -4.75 9.23
C SER A 646 40.48 -5.65 8.89
N CYS A 647 40.47 -6.27 7.70
CA CYS A 647 41.64 -6.94 7.18
C CYS A 647 42.71 -5.86 6.92
N SER A 648 43.52 -5.57 7.94
CA SER A 648 44.74 -4.81 7.76
C SER A 648 45.49 -5.48 6.62
N ALA A 649 45.72 -4.74 5.53
CA ALA A 649 46.29 -5.25 4.29
C ALA A 649 47.77 -5.66 4.44
N THR A 650 48.07 -6.59 5.34
CA THR A 650 49.36 -7.26 5.43
C THR A 650 49.46 -8.19 4.23
N ALA A 651 50.24 -7.74 3.26
CA ALA A 651 50.35 -8.24 1.90
C ALA A 651 51.06 -9.60 1.77
N ASP A 652 50.60 -10.63 2.50
CA ASP A 652 51.09 -11.99 2.29
C ASP A 652 50.25 -12.65 1.19
N GLY A 653 50.88 -12.81 0.02
CA GLY A 653 50.28 -13.11 -1.30
C GLY A 653 49.59 -14.46 -1.49
N SER A 654 48.71 -14.86 -0.57
CA SER A 654 47.81 -16.01 -0.72
C SER A 654 46.67 -15.67 -1.70
N GLY A 655 46.60 -16.42 -2.82
CA GLY A 655 45.69 -16.18 -3.95
C GLY A 655 44.18 -16.22 -3.66
N ALA A 656 43.75 -16.56 -2.44
CA ALA A 656 42.35 -16.52 -2.02
C ALA A 656 41.82 -15.07 -1.84
N GLY A 657 42.68 -14.09 -1.58
CA GLY A 657 42.27 -12.70 -1.31
C GLY A 657 41.78 -11.89 -2.52
N ARG A 658 41.90 -12.43 -3.75
CA ARG A 658 41.63 -11.65 -4.97
C ARG A 658 40.14 -11.46 -5.27
N LYS A 659 39.27 -12.41 -4.88
CA LYS A 659 37.80 -12.27 -5.02
C LYS A 659 37.21 -11.33 -3.96
N THR A 660 37.73 -11.39 -2.74
CA THR A 660 37.30 -10.53 -1.62
C THR A 660 37.68 -9.07 -1.86
N MET A 661 38.87 -8.80 -2.41
CA MET A 661 39.26 -7.43 -2.77
C MET A 661 38.40 -6.78 -3.86
N ALA A 662 37.86 -7.56 -4.81
CA ALA A 662 36.96 -7.03 -5.82
C ALA A 662 35.60 -6.62 -5.19
N ARG A 663 35.04 -7.47 -4.32
CA ARG A 663 33.80 -7.17 -3.57
C ARG A 663 33.98 -6.01 -2.57
N ALA A 664 35.11 -5.94 -1.87
CA ALA A 664 35.40 -4.88 -0.91
C ALA A 664 35.55 -3.49 -1.55
N ARG A 665 35.77 -3.41 -2.87
CA ARG A 665 35.73 -2.14 -3.60
C ARG A 665 34.32 -1.66 -3.90
N GLU A 666 33.34 -2.57 -3.87
CA GLU A 666 31.96 -2.29 -4.28
C GLU A 666 31.00 -2.20 -3.10
N GLN A 667 31.40 -2.67 -1.91
CA GLN A 667 30.53 -2.74 -0.72
C GLN A 667 31.14 -2.05 0.49
N LEU A 668 30.28 -1.57 1.40
CA LEU A 668 30.66 -0.96 2.66
C LEU A 668 31.15 -2.05 3.62
N VAL A 669 32.37 -1.93 4.13
CA VAL A 669 32.86 -2.76 5.24
C VAL A 669 32.57 -2.06 6.55
N VAL A 670 31.76 -2.67 7.40
CA VAL A 670 31.45 -2.17 8.75
C VAL A 670 32.38 -2.88 9.72
N THR A 671 33.32 -2.15 10.31
CA THR A 671 34.39 -2.70 11.16
C THR A 671 34.03 -2.74 12.63
N GLY A 672 32.94 -2.07 13.03
CA GLY A 672 32.47 -2.02 14.41
C GLY A 672 31.11 -1.35 14.51
N VAL A 673 30.24 -1.91 15.37
CA VAL A 673 28.91 -1.44 15.74
C VAL A 673 28.83 -1.50 17.25
N ARG A 674 28.92 -0.35 17.93
CA ARG A 674 29.03 -0.26 19.39
C ARG A 674 27.95 0.61 20.01
N ASP A 675 27.43 0.23 21.16
CA ASP A 675 26.47 1.02 21.94
C ASP A 675 25.25 1.45 21.09
N VAL A 676 24.55 0.49 20.49
CA VAL A 676 23.40 0.77 19.60
C VAL A 676 22.10 0.21 20.17
N ALA A 677 21.09 1.04 20.37
CA ALA A 677 19.82 0.56 20.91
C ALA A 677 19.07 -0.33 19.90
N HIS A 678 18.98 0.11 18.65
CA HIS A 678 18.31 -0.63 17.58
C HIS A 678 19.20 -0.72 16.33
N CYS A 679 19.66 -1.92 15.99
CA CYS A 679 20.47 -2.19 14.79
C CYS A 679 19.70 -3.08 13.81
N ARG A 680 19.50 -2.60 12.58
CA ARG A 680 18.86 -3.34 11.49
C ARG A 680 19.84 -3.51 10.33
N LEU A 681 20.17 -4.76 10.03
CA LEU A 681 21.02 -5.15 8.90
C LEU A 681 20.14 -5.76 7.81
N GLN A 682 20.26 -5.25 6.59
CA GLN A 682 19.48 -5.69 5.43
C GLN A 682 20.41 -6.07 4.29
N HIS A 683 20.26 -7.27 3.74
CA HIS A 683 21.09 -7.72 2.62
C HIS A 683 22.60 -7.64 2.91
N CYS A 684 23.00 -7.79 4.17
CA CYS A 684 24.40 -7.71 4.60
C CYS A 684 25.05 -9.09 4.64
N SER A 685 26.36 -9.15 4.37
CA SER A 685 27.20 -10.32 4.64
C SER A 685 27.91 -10.13 5.99
N ILE A 686 27.81 -11.08 6.90
CA ILE A 686 28.43 -11.01 8.23
C ILE A 686 29.51 -12.09 8.29
N GLU A 687 30.77 -11.67 8.28
CA GLU A 687 31.94 -12.56 8.35
C GLU A 687 32.28 -12.95 9.79
N ALA A 688 32.10 -12.01 10.72
CA ALA A 688 32.28 -12.23 12.15
C ALA A 688 31.32 -11.33 12.95
N PHE A 689 30.70 -11.90 13.98
CA PHE A 689 29.90 -11.16 14.94
C PHE A 689 30.80 -10.60 16.06
N ALA A 690 31.71 -11.41 16.58
CA ALA A 690 32.61 -11.01 17.66
C ALA A 690 33.58 -9.91 17.21
N GLY A 691 33.70 -8.87 18.04
CA GLY A 691 34.52 -7.70 17.76
C GLY A 691 33.90 -6.72 16.75
N CYS A 692 32.91 -7.14 15.94
CA CYS A 692 32.18 -6.25 15.04
C CYS A 692 30.90 -5.71 15.68
N ILE A 693 30.18 -6.47 16.50
CA ILE A 693 28.93 -6.03 17.12
C ILE A 693 29.04 -6.13 18.64
N GLU A 694 29.01 -5.00 19.34
CA GLU A 694 29.17 -4.90 20.79
C GLU A 694 28.11 -3.99 21.40
N HIS A 695 27.55 -4.37 22.55
CA HIS A 695 26.56 -3.56 23.28
C HIS A 695 25.34 -3.13 22.43
N VAL A 696 24.80 -4.05 21.63
CA VAL A 696 23.58 -3.81 20.86
C VAL A 696 22.36 -4.34 21.63
N GLN A 697 21.37 -3.48 21.90
CA GLN A 697 20.18 -3.92 22.66
C GLN A 697 19.24 -4.76 21.80
N ARG A 698 19.00 -4.35 20.55
CA ARG A 698 18.15 -5.08 19.59
C ARG A 698 18.83 -5.19 18.23
N LEU A 699 19.03 -6.42 17.75
CA LEU A 699 19.62 -6.73 16.45
C LEU A 699 18.57 -7.38 15.54
N ILE A 700 18.37 -6.81 14.36
CA ILE A 700 17.45 -7.31 13.33
C ILE A 700 18.26 -7.64 12.07
N LEU A 701 18.32 -8.92 11.72
CA LEU A 701 18.94 -9.42 10.51
C LEU A 701 17.86 -9.76 9.49
N SER A 702 17.92 -9.18 8.30
CA SER A 702 16.96 -9.42 7.23
C SER A 702 17.67 -9.67 5.92
N ARG A 703 17.53 -10.88 5.37
CA ARG A 703 18.17 -11.30 4.12
C ARG A 703 19.69 -11.21 4.19
N CYS A 704 20.26 -11.45 5.36
CA CYS A 704 21.70 -11.44 5.59
C CYS A 704 22.31 -12.81 5.30
N THR A 705 23.61 -12.83 5.00
CA THR A 705 24.39 -14.05 4.83
C THR A 705 25.44 -14.19 5.92
N PHE A 706 25.54 -15.36 6.55
CA PHE A 706 26.60 -15.70 7.51
C PHE A 706 26.68 -17.22 7.73
N ASP A 707 27.89 -17.72 7.99
CA ASP A 707 28.17 -19.16 8.05
C ASP A 707 28.28 -19.72 9.48
N SER A 708 28.71 -18.90 10.44
CA SER A 708 28.85 -19.28 11.85
C SER A 708 27.93 -18.47 12.77
N VAL A 709 27.53 -19.09 13.87
CA VAL A 709 26.76 -18.50 14.98
C VAL A 709 27.49 -18.66 16.33
N ASP A 710 28.70 -19.20 16.33
CA ASP A 710 29.45 -19.52 17.55
C ASP A 710 29.87 -18.26 18.32
N ASP A 711 29.94 -17.14 17.60
CA ASP A 711 30.42 -15.85 18.09
C ASP A 711 29.31 -14.79 18.19
N LEU A 712 28.04 -15.21 18.27
CA LEU A 712 26.89 -14.33 18.40
C LEU A 712 27.07 -13.29 19.54
N PRO A 713 26.69 -12.03 19.31
CA PRO A 713 26.85 -10.99 20.31
C PRO A 713 25.79 -11.13 21.41
N SER A 714 26.14 -10.70 22.62
CA SER A 714 25.15 -10.58 23.70
C SER A 714 24.20 -9.43 23.40
N VAL A 715 22.99 -9.74 22.94
CA VAL A 715 21.93 -8.77 22.62
C VAL A 715 20.67 -9.04 23.45
N GLY A 716 19.92 -7.99 23.78
CA GLY A 716 18.65 -8.13 24.50
C GLY A 716 17.54 -8.75 23.64
N SER A 717 17.58 -8.49 22.32
CA SER A 717 16.68 -9.07 21.34
C SER A 717 17.37 -9.33 20.00
N LEU A 718 17.18 -10.52 19.44
CA LEU A 718 17.66 -10.93 18.12
C LEU A 718 16.48 -11.33 17.21
N VAL A 719 16.40 -10.76 16.02
CA VAL A 719 15.37 -11.06 15.01
C VAL A 719 16.06 -11.50 13.73
N LEU A 720 15.77 -12.70 13.23
CA LEU A 720 16.27 -13.19 11.94
C LEU A 720 15.12 -13.35 10.95
N ARG A 721 15.36 -12.97 9.69
CA ARG A 721 14.37 -13.07 8.61
C ARG A 721 15.05 -13.38 7.28
N GLU A 722 14.68 -14.46 6.63
CA GLU A 722 15.15 -14.81 5.29
C GLU A 722 16.70 -14.84 5.18
N CYS A 723 17.41 -15.14 6.26
CA CYS A 723 18.87 -15.18 6.28
C CYS A 723 19.37 -16.54 5.77
N THR A 724 20.54 -16.57 5.14
CA THR A 724 21.14 -17.79 4.59
C THR A 724 22.63 -17.91 4.93
N THR A 725 23.24 -19.04 4.61
CA THR A 725 24.71 -19.14 4.50
C THR A 725 25.22 -18.38 3.26
N GLU A 726 26.51 -18.10 3.18
CA GLU A 726 27.09 -17.36 2.05
C GLU A 726 26.92 -18.12 0.72
N ASP A 727 27.08 -19.44 0.76
CA ASP A 727 26.85 -20.35 -0.38
C ASP A 727 25.36 -20.51 -0.74
N LYS A 728 24.46 -19.94 0.09
CA LYS A 728 23.00 -20.09 0.02
C LYS A 728 22.51 -21.54 0.08
N ALA A 729 23.35 -22.48 0.48
CA ALA A 729 22.98 -23.89 0.61
C ALA A 729 22.10 -24.14 1.83
N TRP A 730 22.13 -23.24 2.82
CA TRP A 730 21.34 -23.34 4.03
C TRP A 730 20.60 -22.04 4.32
N ARG A 731 19.41 -22.18 4.90
CA ARG A 731 18.58 -21.10 5.41
C ARG A 731 18.55 -21.16 6.93
N TRP A 732 18.73 -20.00 7.56
CA TRP A 732 18.54 -19.83 8.99
C TRP A 732 17.04 -19.64 9.30
N PRO A 733 16.55 -20.10 10.46
CA PRO A 733 15.13 -20.00 10.80
C PRO A 733 14.69 -18.54 10.96
N ASP A 734 13.49 -18.23 10.50
CA ASP A 734 12.84 -16.95 10.75
C ASP A 734 12.35 -16.91 12.21
N VAL A 735 13.11 -16.27 13.10
CA VAL A 735 12.87 -16.34 14.55
C VAL A 735 13.03 -14.98 15.24
N VAL A 736 12.34 -14.81 16.37
CA VAL A 736 12.50 -13.69 17.30
C VAL A 736 12.89 -14.26 18.67
N MET A 737 14.05 -13.86 19.17
CA MET A 737 14.58 -14.27 20.47
C MET A 737 14.76 -13.03 21.34
N THR A 738 14.35 -13.12 22.61
CA THR A 738 14.47 -12.02 23.59
C THR A 738 14.97 -12.60 24.91
N GLY A 739 15.89 -11.90 25.57
CA GLY A 739 16.41 -12.30 26.89
C GLY A 739 17.17 -13.64 26.92
N ARG A 740 17.68 -14.13 25.78
CA ARG A 740 18.44 -15.39 25.69
C ARG A 740 19.94 -15.13 25.68
N THR A 741 20.71 -16.05 26.26
CA THR A 741 22.17 -16.03 26.17
C THR A 741 22.64 -16.36 24.74
N PRO A 742 23.85 -15.92 24.32
CA PRO A 742 24.39 -16.29 23.00
C PRO A 742 24.41 -17.78 22.72
N ALA A 743 24.73 -18.62 23.72
CA ALA A 743 24.75 -20.07 23.58
C ALA A 743 23.35 -20.65 23.28
N GLU A 744 22.31 -20.16 23.96
CA GLU A 744 20.93 -20.56 23.70
C GLU A 744 20.45 -20.10 22.32
N MET A 745 20.82 -18.89 21.90
CA MET A 745 20.50 -18.38 20.56
C MET A 745 21.17 -19.23 19.47
N ALA A 746 22.47 -19.52 19.61
CA ALA A 746 23.20 -20.38 18.68
C ALA A 746 22.57 -21.78 18.60
N HIS A 747 22.19 -22.36 19.74
CA HIS A 747 21.51 -23.66 19.79
C HIS A 747 20.20 -23.67 18.99
N VAL A 748 19.34 -22.66 19.17
CA VAL A 748 18.08 -22.53 18.41
C VAL A 748 18.34 -22.38 16.92
N LEU A 749 19.31 -21.55 16.52
CA LEU A 749 19.62 -21.33 15.11
C LEU A 749 20.17 -22.59 14.43
N MET A 750 21.00 -23.36 15.14
CA MET A 750 21.53 -24.61 14.63
C MET A 750 20.47 -25.70 14.50
N GLN A 751 19.52 -25.78 15.43
CA GLN A 751 18.39 -26.71 15.35
C GLN A 751 17.41 -26.37 14.22
N GLY A 752 17.16 -25.08 13.98
CA GLY A 752 16.25 -24.62 12.93
C GLY A 752 16.91 -24.39 11.57
N LYS A 753 18.17 -24.80 11.38
CA LYS A 753 18.90 -24.62 10.13
C LYS A 753 18.41 -25.63 9.09
N GLU A 754 17.88 -25.13 7.97
CA GLU A 754 17.29 -25.96 6.91
C GLU A 754 18.13 -25.89 5.64
N ARG A 755 18.25 -27.01 4.91
CA ARG A 755 18.93 -27.03 3.62
C ARG A 755 18.03 -26.34 2.58
N CYS A 756 18.55 -25.34 1.90
CA CYS A 756 17.85 -24.75 0.77
C CYS A 756 17.78 -25.79 -0.35
N GLU A 757 16.57 -26.20 -0.73
CA GLU A 757 16.40 -26.88 -2.01
C GLU A 757 16.88 -25.93 -3.12
N PRO A 758 17.62 -26.43 -4.13
CA PRO A 758 17.98 -25.65 -5.30
C PRO A 758 16.72 -25.33 -6.11
N ARG A 759 15.92 -24.38 -5.62
CA ARG A 759 14.90 -23.75 -6.44
C ARG A 759 15.66 -23.06 -7.57
N TYR A 760 15.32 -23.40 -8.81
CA TYR A 760 15.82 -22.72 -10.00
C TYR A 760 15.42 -21.24 -9.90
N TRP A 761 16.27 -20.43 -9.27
CA TRP A 761 16.18 -18.98 -9.31
C TRP A 761 16.59 -18.56 -10.72
N SER A 762 15.63 -18.59 -11.67
CA SER A 762 15.76 -17.86 -12.93
C SER A 762 15.71 -16.36 -12.57
N TRP A 763 16.89 -15.76 -12.47
CA TRP A 763 17.06 -14.31 -12.31
C TRP A 763 16.70 -13.55 -13.57
#